data_AF-A0A453Q8D9-F1
#
_entry.id   AF-A0A453Q8D9-F1
#
_cell.length_a   1.000
_cell.length_b   1.000
_cell.length_c   1.000
_cell.angle_alpha   90.00
_cell.angle_beta   90.00
_cell.angle_gamma   90.00
#
_symmetry.space_group_name_H-M   'P 1'
#
loop_
_entity.id
_entity.type
_entity.pdbx_description
1 polymer ?
#
loop_
_entity_poly.entity_id
_entity_poly.type
_entity_poly.pdbx_seq_one_letter_code
_entity_poly.pdbx_strand_id
1 'polypeptide(L)'
;MASSSGRRPGAGPGGGEPSSTPAPASGGRRILRTQTAGNLGESIFDSEVVPSSLVEIAPILRVANEVEASNPRVAYLCRFYAFEKAHRLDPTSSGRGVRQFKTALLQRLERENDPTLKGRVKQSDAREMQSFYQHYYKKYIQALQNAADKADRAQLTKAYQTAAVLFEVLKAVNVSQKIEVDQAILETHNQVEEKKKLYLPYNILPLDPDSAANQAIMRYPEIQASFHALRNTRGLPWPKDHEKKDDADLLEWLQALFGFQKDNVSNQREHLILLLANVHIREMSKPDQQSKLDDHALDIVMKKLFKNYKRWCKYLGRKSSLWLPTIQQEVQQRKLLYMGLYLLIWGEAANLRFMPECLCYIYHHMAFELYGMLAGNVSPTTGENVKPAYGGAEEAFLKKVVTPIYKIIEMEAERSKTMKSKHSHWRNYDDLNEYFWSRDCFRLGWPMRADADFFKTPNFVLNPRDQTNGEHRPAGNDHWMGKVNFVEIRSFWHIFRSFDRMWSFLILSLQAMVIVAWNGGTPGDIFDAGVFKQVLSIFITAAVMKMGQAILDIVLSWKARRSMSLAVKLRYILKLLSGAAWVVILPVTYAYTSDNPTGLNRTIKSWFGDGRNQPSLYILAVVIYLSPNMLAATLFIFPVLRRFLEKSNLKVVALIMWWSQPRLFVGRGMHEGAFSLFKYVCPSKHLLFFMNCHCTGSF
;
A
#
# COMPACT_ATOMS: atom_id res chain seq x y z
N MET A 1 6.87 5.54 -5.22
CA MET A 1 7.86 4.94 -6.15
C MET A 1 8.69 3.98 -5.33
N ALA A 2 8.57 2.68 -5.54
CA ALA A 2 9.41 1.67 -4.89
C ALA A 2 10.52 1.29 -5.88
N SER A 3 11.78 1.54 -5.51
CA SER A 3 12.95 1.06 -6.24
C SER A 3 13.69 0.10 -5.31
N SER A 4 13.53 -1.20 -5.56
CA SER A 4 14.28 -2.27 -4.93
C SER A 4 15.49 -2.61 -5.80
N SER A 5 16.70 -2.36 -5.32
CA SER A 5 17.93 -2.84 -5.96
C SER A 5 18.74 -3.65 -4.95
N GLY A 6 18.53 -4.96 -4.93
CA GLY A 6 19.41 -5.92 -4.27
C GLY A 6 20.56 -6.30 -5.21
N ARG A 7 21.81 -6.05 -4.79
CA ARG A 7 23.03 -6.58 -5.42
C ARG A 7 23.60 -7.69 -4.55
N ARG A 8 23.95 -8.81 -5.20
CA ARG A 8 24.70 -9.95 -4.62
C ARG A 8 26.18 -9.59 -4.41
N PRO A 9 26.88 -10.15 -3.40
CA PRO A 9 28.31 -9.97 -3.23
C PRO A 9 29.11 -11.05 -3.98
N GLY A 10 30.22 -10.65 -4.58
CA GLY A 10 31.25 -11.52 -5.14
C GLY A 10 32.42 -11.66 -4.17
N ALA A 11 33.05 -12.83 -4.16
CA ALA A 11 34.21 -13.18 -3.35
C ALA A 11 35.53 -12.86 -4.07
N GLY A 12 36.56 -12.48 -3.29
CA GLY A 12 37.98 -12.44 -3.69
C GLY A 12 38.85 -11.70 -2.65
N PRO A 13 40.10 -12.13 -2.38
CA PRO A 13 40.72 -12.02 -1.05
C PRO A 13 41.94 -11.07 -0.96
N GLY A 14 42.37 -10.73 0.27
CA GLY A 14 43.77 -10.34 0.55
C GLY A 14 44.01 -9.25 1.62
N GLY A 15 44.42 -9.69 2.82
CA GLY A 15 45.57 -9.20 3.59
C GLY A 15 45.64 -7.76 4.16
N GLY A 16 45.71 -7.65 5.49
CA GLY A 16 46.23 -6.47 6.21
C GLY A 16 45.75 -6.39 7.67
N GLU A 17 46.65 -6.58 8.64
CA GLU A 17 46.41 -6.65 10.09
C GLU A 17 45.89 -5.35 10.76
N PRO A 18 45.24 -5.43 11.95
CA PRO A 18 44.50 -4.32 12.54
C PRO A 18 45.25 -3.58 13.66
N SER A 19 45.10 -2.26 13.70
CA SER A 19 45.42 -1.40 14.86
C SER A 19 44.18 -1.17 15.74
N SER A 20 44.38 -1.24 17.05
CA SER A 20 43.37 -1.35 18.09
C SER A 20 43.11 -0.03 18.82
N THR A 21 41.86 0.47 18.75
CA THR A 21 41.27 1.35 19.78
C THR A 21 39.75 1.11 19.82
N PRO A 22 39.11 0.90 21.00
CA PRO A 22 37.77 0.34 21.07
C PRO A 22 36.66 1.40 20.97
N ALA A 23 35.73 1.20 20.03
CA ALA A 23 34.43 1.86 19.99
C ALA A 23 33.38 1.02 20.78
N PRO A 24 32.38 1.64 21.42
CA PRO A 24 31.47 0.95 22.33
C PRO A 24 30.51 0.01 21.57
N ALA A 25 30.42 -1.22 22.05
CA ALA A 25 29.64 -2.29 21.46
C ALA A 25 28.13 -2.04 21.57
N SER A 26 27.43 -2.15 20.45
CA SER A 26 25.98 -2.27 20.36
C SER A 26 25.54 -3.67 20.82
N GLY A 27 25.04 -3.76 22.05
CA GLY A 27 24.50 -5.01 22.60
C GLY A 27 23.14 -5.36 22.01
N GLY A 28 23.07 -6.43 21.23
CA GLY A 28 21.81 -7.06 20.83
C GLY A 28 21.01 -7.55 22.06
N ARG A 29 19.78 -7.05 22.21
CA ARG A 29 18.87 -7.45 23.30
C ARG A 29 18.37 -8.89 23.09
N ARG A 30 19.00 -9.82 23.80
CA ARG A 30 18.50 -11.17 24.04
C ARG A 30 17.26 -11.08 24.94
N ILE A 31 16.14 -11.68 24.54
CA ILE A 31 14.93 -11.77 25.36
C ILE A 31 15.27 -12.61 26.60
N LEU A 32 15.41 -11.96 27.76
CA LEU A 32 15.61 -12.61 29.04
C LEU A 32 14.25 -12.97 29.67
N ARG A 33 14.16 -14.23 30.08
CA ARG A 33 13.04 -14.88 30.77
C ARG A 33 12.71 -14.12 32.07
N THR A 34 11.43 -14.02 32.42
CA THR A 34 10.92 -13.41 33.64
C THR A 34 11.58 -14.05 34.87
N GLN A 35 12.36 -13.26 35.63
CA GLN A 35 12.93 -13.70 36.90
C GLN A 35 11.94 -13.43 38.04
N THR A 36 11.74 -14.46 38.87
CA THR A 36 10.94 -14.45 40.09
C THR A 36 11.71 -13.75 41.22
N ALA A 37 10.96 -13.12 42.14
CA ALA A 37 11.43 -12.34 43.28
C ALA A 37 12.59 -13.01 44.06
N GLY A 38 13.78 -12.43 43.99
CA GLY A 38 14.93 -12.91 44.77
C GLY A 38 16.28 -12.51 44.18
N ASN A 39 16.51 -11.20 44.00
CA ASN A 39 17.82 -10.52 43.95
C ASN A 39 17.66 -9.16 43.26
N LEU A 40 17.24 -8.14 44.01
CA LEU A 40 17.35 -6.74 43.58
C LEU A 40 18.66 -6.17 44.12
N GLY A 41 19.77 -6.65 43.55
CA GLY A 41 21.06 -5.99 43.60
C GLY A 41 21.25 -5.14 42.34
N GLU A 42 21.42 -3.83 42.51
CA GLU A 42 22.04 -2.87 41.58
C GLU A 42 21.67 -2.87 40.08
N SER A 43 20.53 -3.41 39.65
CA SER A 43 20.02 -3.10 38.31
C SER A 43 19.25 -1.78 38.36
N ILE A 44 19.90 -0.71 37.88
CA ILE A 44 19.35 0.59 37.52
C ILE A 44 17.86 0.47 37.20
N PHE A 45 17.00 1.09 38.03
CA PHE A 45 15.59 1.26 37.71
C PHE A 45 15.54 2.02 36.37
N ASP A 46 15.25 1.30 35.30
CA ASP A 46 15.21 1.85 33.95
C ASP A 46 13.92 2.65 33.81
N SER A 47 13.95 3.92 34.24
CA SER A 47 12.81 4.86 34.24
C SER A 47 12.20 5.05 32.84
N GLU A 48 12.85 4.56 31.78
CA GLU A 48 12.35 4.59 30.41
C GLU A 48 11.35 3.45 30.09
N VAL A 49 11.34 2.37 30.87
CA VAL A 49 10.47 1.21 30.64
C VAL A 49 9.22 1.31 31.52
N VAL A 50 8.25 2.09 31.05
CA VAL A 50 6.96 2.27 31.72
C VAL A 50 5.91 1.28 31.15
N PRO A 51 5.06 0.65 31.98
CA PRO A 51 3.96 -0.19 31.50
C PRO A 51 3.05 0.54 30.51
N SER A 52 2.46 -0.19 29.55
CA SER A 52 1.64 0.41 28.48
C SER A 52 0.40 1.16 28.98
N SER A 53 -0.12 0.82 30.15
CA SER A 53 -1.23 1.53 30.80
C SER A 53 -0.81 2.83 31.50
N LEU A 54 0.50 3.08 31.63
CA LEU A 54 1.07 4.22 32.35
C LEU A 54 1.94 5.11 31.44
N VAL A 55 1.79 5.05 30.11
CA VAL A 55 2.64 5.80 29.16
C VAL A 55 2.67 7.32 29.47
N GLU A 56 1.60 7.86 30.04
CA GLU A 56 1.49 9.28 30.42
C GLU A 56 2.49 9.76 31.50
N ILE A 57 3.04 8.88 32.34
CA ILE A 57 4.02 9.29 33.37
C ILE A 57 5.46 9.30 32.85
N ALA A 58 5.72 8.71 31.68
CA ALA A 58 7.07 8.60 31.13
C ALA A 58 7.76 9.96 30.92
N PRO A 59 7.09 11.02 30.41
CA PRO A 59 7.69 12.35 30.30
C PRO A 59 8.13 12.92 31.67
N ILE A 60 7.34 12.69 32.72
CA ILE A 60 7.64 13.18 34.08
C ILE A 60 8.91 12.52 34.62
N LEU A 61 9.05 11.21 34.43
CA LEU A 61 10.23 10.47 34.89
C LEU A 61 11.49 10.82 34.11
N ARG A 62 11.38 11.09 32.80
CA ARG A 62 12.48 11.61 31.99
C ARG A 62 12.95 12.96 32.52
N VAL A 63 12.02 13.88 32.75
CA VAL A 63 12.33 15.19 33.33
C VAL A 63 12.97 15.06 34.71
N ALA A 64 12.49 14.14 35.55
CA ALA A 64 13.10 13.87 36.85
C ALA A 64 14.57 13.46 36.74
N ASN A 65 14.89 12.55 35.81
CA ASN A 65 16.27 12.13 35.58
C ASN A 65 17.14 13.26 35.01
N GLU A 66 16.59 14.11 34.14
CA GLU A 66 17.32 15.24 33.55
C GLU A 66 17.70 16.30 34.59
N VAL A 67 16.82 16.58 35.55
CA VAL A 67 17.04 17.61 36.57
C VAL A 67 17.75 17.08 37.82
N GLU A 68 17.90 15.76 37.98
CA GLU A 68 18.50 15.11 39.15
C GLU A 68 19.90 15.65 39.48
N ALA A 69 20.76 15.81 38.46
CA ALA A 69 22.10 16.36 38.65
C ALA A 69 22.09 17.85 39.04
N SER A 70 21.04 18.59 38.69
CA SER A 70 20.92 20.03 38.97
C SER A 70 20.23 20.32 40.30
N ASN A 71 19.17 19.60 40.63
CA ASN A 71 18.44 19.71 41.88
C ASN A 71 17.81 18.35 42.24
N PRO A 72 18.46 17.58 43.14
CA PRO A 72 17.97 16.26 43.57
C PRO A 72 16.58 16.31 44.23
N ARG A 73 16.25 17.39 44.95
CA ARG A 73 14.94 17.53 45.61
C ARG A 73 13.83 17.71 44.59
N VAL A 74 14.05 18.49 43.54
CA VAL A 74 13.08 18.65 42.43
C VAL A 74 12.89 17.34 41.68
N ALA A 75 13.96 16.59 41.41
CA ALA A 75 13.85 15.27 40.79
C ALA A 75 13.02 14.29 41.63
N TYR A 76 13.24 14.29 42.95
CA TYR A 76 12.42 13.53 43.89
C TYR A 76 10.94 13.92 43.81
N LEU A 77 10.62 15.22 43.81
CA LEU A 77 9.24 15.71 43.71
C LEU A 77 8.57 15.33 42.38
N CYS A 78 9.31 15.36 41.27
CA CYS A 78 8.81 14.87 39.98
C CYS A 78 8.50 13.35 40.03
N ARG A 79 9.36 12.54 40.65
CA ARG A 79 9.12 11.09 40.82
C ARG A 79 7.93 10.81 41.73
N PHE A 80 7.78 11.60 42.80
CA PHE A 80 6.65 11.50 43.72
C PHE A 80 5.34 11.82 43.01
N TYR A 81 5.31 12.91 42.22
CA TYR A 81 4.15 13.25 41.40
C TYR A 81 3.83 12.18 40.34
N ALA A 82 4.86 11.61 39.70
CA ALA A 82 4.68 10.49 38.77
C ALA A 82 4.07 9.26 39.47
N PHE A 83 4.46 8.96 40.72
CA PHE A 83 3.88 7.89 41.52
C PHE A 83 2.40 8.15 41.85
N GLU A 84 2.04 9.35 42.28
CA GLU A 84 0.64 9.73 42.52
C GLU A 84 -0.20 9.64 41.25
N LYS A 85 0.32 10.14 40.12
CA LYS A 85 -0.37 10.08 38.82
C LYS A 85 -0.56 8.63 38.37
N ALA A 86 0.44 7.77 38.57
CA ALA A 86 0.32 6.34 38.31
C ALA A 86 -0.75 5.67 39.18
N HIS A 87 -0.91 6.10 40.43
CA HIS A 87 -1.97 5.60 41.31
C HIS A 87 -3.36 6.01 40.82
N ARG A 88 -3.52 7.24 40.32
CA ARG A 88 -4.79 7.72 39.73
C ARG A 88 -5.16 7.02 38.43
N LEU A 89 -4.17 6.73 37.57
CA LEU A 89 -4.38 6.07 36.27
C LEU A 89 -4.79 4.59 36.40
N ASP A 90 -4.26 3.88 37.41
CA ASP A 90 -4.61 2.47 37.67
C ASP A 90 -4.66 2.20 39.18
N PRO A 91 -5.76 2.58 39.87
CA PRO A 91 -5.87 2.41 41.32
C PRO A 91 -5.72 0.95 41.77
N THR A 92 -6.23 0.01 40.97
CA THR A 92 -6.20 -1.44 41.23
C THR A 92 -4.88 -2.12 40.89
N SER A 93 -3.97 -1.43 40.19
CA SER A 93 -2.70 -1.98 39.68
C SER A 93 -2.90 -3.26 38.84
N SER A 94 -3.97 -3.31 38.06
CA SER A 94 -4.37 -4.48 37.26
C SER A 94 -3.62 -4.61 35.94
N GLY A 95 -2.96 -3.54 35.48
CA GLY A 95 -2.15 -3.57 34.27
C GLY A 95 -0.92 -4.48 34.39
N ARG A 96 -0.55 -5.13 33.28
CA ARG A 96 0.63 -6.00 33.22
C ARG A 96 1.89 -5.24 33.67
N GLY A 97 2.54 -5.70 34.74
CA GLY A 97 3.77 -5.10 35.27
C GLY A 97 3.58 -3.82 36.11
N VAL A 98 2.36 -3.29 36.23
CA VAL A 98 2.08 -2.04 36.96
C VAL A 98 2.42 -2.15 38.45
N ARG A 99 2.03 -3.25 39.10
CA ARG A 99 2.31 -3.45 40.52
C ARG A 99 3.82 -3.49 40.80
N GLN A 100 4.58 -4.21 39.98
CA GLN A 100 6.05 -4.31 40.09
C GLN A 100 6.69 -2.94 39.93
N PHE A 101 6.27 -2.20 38.90
CA PHE A 101 6.75 -0.85 38.63
C PHE A 101 6.46 0.11 39.79
N LYS A 102 5.22 0.17 40.30
CA LYS A 102 4.84 1.04 41.43
C LYS A 102 5.63 0.71 42.70
N THR A 103 5.82 -0.58 42.97
CA THR A 103 6.57 -1.03 44.16
C THR A 103 8.02 -0.58 44.09
N ALA A 104 8.66 -0.76 42.93
CA ALA A 104 10.05 -0.35 42.73
C ALA A 104 10.23 1.18 42.74
N LEU A 105 9.26 1.93 42.18
CA LEU A 105 9.26 3.40 42.26
C LEU A 105 9.10 3.89 43.70
N LEU A 106 8.22 3.25 44.48
CA LEU A 106 8.03 3.57 45.91
C LEU A 106 9.30 3.31 46.73
N GLN A 107 9.93 2.15 46.55
CA GLN A 107 11.21 1.83 47.23
C GLN A 107 12.31 2.84 46.91
N ARG A 108 12.34 3.34 45.66
CA ARG A 108 13.27 4.41 45.27
C ARG A 108 12.94 5.72 45.97
N LEU A 109 11.67 6.10 46.03
CA LEU A 109 11.22 7.31 46.74
C LEU A 109 11.57 7.25 48.24
N GLU A 110 11.35 6.10 48.89
CA GLU A 110 11.71 5.91 50.31
C GLU A 110 13.21 6.10 50.54
N ARG A 111 14.06 5.59 49.64
CA ARG A 111 15.51 5.74 49.73
C ARG A 111 15.99 7.18 49.48
N GLU A 112 15.36 7.88 48.55
CA GLU A 112 15.78 9.22 48.13
C GLU A 112 15.19 10.35 48.99
N ASN A 113 14.13 10.10 49.76
CA ASN A 113 13.42 11.16 50.48
C ASN A 113 14.30 11.91 51.49
N ASP A 114 14.87 11.21 52.47
CA ASP A 114 15.68 11.82 53.53
C ASP A 114 16.95 12.54 53.01
N PRO A 115 17.76 11.94 52.11
CA PRO A 115 18.95 12.62 51.61
C PRO A 115 18.61 13.86 50.79
N THR A 116 17.57 13.80 49.94
CA THR A 116 17.15 14.96 49.14
C THR A 116 16.51 16.04 50.00
N LEU A 117 15.80 15.67 51.07
CA LEU A 117 15.20 16.61 52.01
C LEU A 117 16.26 17.38 52.81
N LYS A 118 17.34 16.70 53.25
CA LYS A 118 18.48 17.34 53.93
C LYS A 118 19.21 18.34 53.02
N GLY A 119 19.26 18.05 51.71
CA GLY A 119 19.85 18.93 50.70
C GLY A 119 18.94 20.07 50.21
N ARG A 120 17.73 20.21 50.76
CA ARG A 120 16.76 21.23 50.34
C ARG A 120 17.23 22.63 50.76
N VAL A 121 17.16 23.58 49.83
CA VAL A 121 17.65 24.95 50.04
C VAL A 121 16.54 25.86 50.56
N LYS A 122 15.29 25.66 50.11
CA LYS A 122 14.13 26.46 50.51
C LYS A 122 13.38 25.87 51.70
N GLN A 123 12.55 26.71 52.33
CA GLN A 123 11.77 26.35 53.53
C GLN A 123 10.70 25.29 53.25
N SER A 124 10.19 25.22 52.02
CA SER A 124 9.18 24.23 51.60
C SER A 124 9.47 23.71 50.20
N ASP A 125 8.89 22.55 49.87
CA ASP A 125 9.04 21.95 48.55
C ASP A 125 8.38 22.78 47.45
N ALA A 126 7.26 23.44 47.76
CA ALA A 126 6.61 24.39 46.85
C ALA A 126 7.54 25.57 46.50
N ARG A 127 8.21 26.16 47.50
CA ARG A 127 9.17 27.25 47.28
C ARG A 127 10.43 26.79 46.55
N GLU A 128 10.89 25.56 46.81
CA GLU A 128 12.00 24.92 46.08
C GLU A 128 11.64 24.78 44.60
N MET A 129 10.45 24.25 44.30
CA MET A 129 9.97 24.05 42.93
C MET A 129 9.74 25.37 42.19
N GLN A 130 9.16 26.39 42.85
CA GLN A 130 9.01 27.74 42.27
C GLN A 130 10.35 28.37 41.93
N SER A 131 11.30 28.33 42.86
CA SER A 131 12.65 28.85 42.67
C SER A 131 13.38 28.12 41.53
N PHE A 132 13.24 26.80 41.46
CA PHE A 132 13.85 26.00 40.40
C PHE A 132 13.21 26.27 39.04
N TYR A 133 11.88 26.41 38.96
CA TYR A 133 11.18 26.72 37.72
C TYR A 133 11.63 28.05 37.13
N GLN A 134 11.72 29.10 37.96
CA GLN A 134 12.24 30.41 37.54
C GLN A 134 13.71 30.33 37.10
N HIS A 135 14.54 29.60 37.85
CA HIS A 135 15.93 29.39 37.47
C HIS A 135 16.06 28.65 36.14
N TYR A 136 15.27 27.60 35.94
CA TYR A 136 15.23 26.82 34.71
C TYR A 136 14.81 27.69 33.52
N TYR A 137 13.76 28.49 33.67
CA TYR A 137 13.30 29.41 32.63
C TYR A 137 14.40 30.40 32.22
N LYS A 138 15.04 31.06 33.18
CA LYS A 138 16.13 32.03 32.89
C LYS A 138 17.33 31.36 32.23
N LYS A 139 17.76 30.20 32.76
CA LYS A 139 18.98 29.52 32.32
C LYS A 139 18.83 28.80 30.98
N TYR A 140 17.68 28.19 30.71
CA TYR A 140 17.50 27.35 29.54
C TYR A 140 16.57 27.98 28.50
N ILE A 141 15.52 28.70 28.87
CA ILE A 141 14.61 29.30 27.87
C ILE A 141 15.09 30.69 27.46
N GLN A 142 15.24 31.60 28.42
CA GLN A 142 15.63 32.99 28.14
C GLN A 142 17.06 33.09 27.56
N ALA A 143 18.01 32.31 28.08
CA ALA A 143 19.36 32.27 27.54
C ALA A 143 19.41 31.75 26.09
N LEU A 144 18.65 30.69 25.78
CA LEU A 144 18.57 30.14 24.41
C LEU A 144 17.82 31.08 23.45
N GLN A 145 16.85 31.87 23.93
CA GLN A 145 16.19 32.90 23.12
C GLN A 145 17.14 34.07 22.78
N ASN A 146 18.02 34.43 23.71
CA ASN A 146 18.93 35.57 23.58
C ASN A 146 20.26 35.23 22.87
N ALA A 147 20.58 33.95 22.68
CA ALA A 147 21.79 33.53 21.98
C ALA A 147 21.73 33.95 20.50
N ALA A 148 22.75 34.70 20.05
CA ALA A 148 22.85 35.25 18.69
C ALA A 148 22.87 34.16 17.61
N ASP A 149 23.47 33.00 17.91
CA ASP A 149 23.40 31.80 17.11
C ASP A 149 22.19 30.96 17.55
N LYS A 150 21.05 31.15 16.87
CA LYS A 150 19.79 30.38 17.00
C LYS A 150 19.95 28.91 16.55
N ALA A 151 20.96 28.22 17.06
CA ALA A 151 21.50 27.01 16.49
C ALA A 151 20.92 25.70 17.03
N ASP A 152 19.97 25.71 17.97
CA ASP A 152 19.40 24.43 18.42
C ASP A 152 17.91 24.48 18.79
N ARG A 153 17.05 24.59 17.74
CA ARG A 153 15.58 24.47 17.86
C ARG A 153 15.19 23.21 18.63
N ALA A 154 15.95 22.12 18.49
CA ALA A 154 15.70 20.87 19.21
C ALA A 154 15.91 21.06 20.73
N GLN A 155 16.99 21.74 21.15
CA GLN A 155 17.21 22.06 22.56
C GLN A 155 16.14 23.00 23.11
N LEU A 156 15.75 24.03 22.36
CA LEU A 156 14.70 24.96 22.80
C LEU A 156 13.33 24.26 22.91
N THR A 157 13.00 23.39 21.95
CA THR A 157 11.79 22.57 21.99
C THR A 157 11.78 21.67 23.21
N LYS A 158 12.92 21.00 23.48
CA LYS A 158 13.10 20.17 24.67
C LYS A 158 12.94 21.00 25.95
N ALA A 159 13.52 22.21 26.00
CA ALA A 159 13.41 23.09 27.16
C ALA A 159 11.96 23.51 27.45
N TYR A 160 11.16 23.83 26.43
CA TYR A 160 9.74 24.11 26.61
C TYR A 160 8.94 22.88 27.08
N GLN A 161 9.25 21.68 26.56
CA GLN A 161 8.63 20.44 27.02
C GLN A 161 8.93 20.16 28.50
N THR A 162 10.21 20.26 28.89
CA THR A 162 10.65 20.09 30.27
C THR A 162 10.03 21.14 31.18
N ALA A 163 9.96 22.41 30.76
CA ALA A 163 9.31 23.47 31.52
C ALA A 163 7.81 23.20 31.73
N ALA A 164 7.09 22.71 30.72
CA ALA A 164 5.68 22.38 30.88
C ALA A 164 5.43 21.27 31.92
N VAL A 165 6.27 20.23 31.90
CA VAL A 165 6.21 19.14 32.89
C VAL A 165 6.58 19.64 34.29
N LEU A 166 7.63 20.45 34.42
CA LEU A 166 8.03 21.05 35.70
C LEU A 166 6.90 21.91 36.30
N PHE A 167 6.18 22.65 35.46
CA PHE A 167 5.04 23.45 35.91
C PHE A 167 3.84 22.59 36.34
N GLU A 168 3.58 21.47 35.67
CA GLU A 168 2.56 20.49 36.10
C GLU A 168 2.85 19.99 37.52
N VAL A 169 4.11 19.61 37.78
CA VAL A 169 4.58 19.17 39.11
C VAL A 169 4.49 20.32 40.12
N LEU A 170 4.93 21.53 39.76
CA LEU A 170 4.86 22.72 40.59
C LEU A 170 3.43 22.98 41.07
N LYS A 171 2.46 22.98 40.15
CA LYS A 171 1.05 23.18 40.49
C LYS A 171 0.54 22.13 41.48
N ALA A 172 0.92 20.86 41.29
CA ALA A 172 0.51 19.78 42.18
C ALA A 172 1.12 19.92 43.60
N VAL A 173 2.42 20.24 43.70
CA VAL A 173 3.10 20.44 44.99
C VAL A 173 2.53 21.64 45.74
N ASN A 174 2.27 22.75 45.02
CA ASN A 174 1.65 23.95 45.57
C ASN A 174 0.25 23.67 46.16
N VAL A 175 -0.59 22.94 45.44
CA VAL A 175 -1.93 22.53 45.92
C VAL A 175 -1.82 21.65 47.16
N SER A 176 -0.89 20.68 47.17
CA SER A 176 -0.66 19.78 48.31
C SER A 176 -0.22 20.53 49.57
N GLN A 177 0.63 21.55 49.42
CA GLN A 177 1.15 22.35 50.55
C GLN A 177 0.33 23.60 50.88
N LYS A 178 -0.82 23.83 50.20
CA LYS A 178 -1.69 25.01 50.36
C LYS A 178 -0.92 26.34 50.20
N ILE A 179 0.03 26.37 49.27
CA ILE A 179 0.81 27.58 48.93
C ILE A 179 0.35 28.05 47.55
N GLU A 180 0.03 29.33 47.40
CA GLU A 180 -0.33 29.91 46.10
C GLU A 180 0.88 30.00 45.17
N VAL A 181 0.62 29.90 43.87
CA VAL A 181 1.65 30.06 42.83
C VAL A 181 1.80 31.55 42.56
N ASP A 182 3.03 32.06 42.62
CA ASP A 182 3.30 33.48 42.33
C ASP A 182 2.79 33.86 40.92
N GLN A 183 2.09 34.99 40.80
CA GLN A 183 1.48 35.45 39.54
C GLN A 183 2.48 35.55 38.38
N ALA A 184 3.72 36.00 38.65
CA ALA A 184 4.79 36.08 37.67
C ALA A 184 5.15 34.69 37.08
N ILE A 185 5.03 33.62 37.86
CA ILE A 185 5.29 32.24 37.39
C ILE A 185 4.14 31.77 36.47
N LEU A 186 2.90 32.13 36.78
CA LEU A 186 1.74 31.84 35.93
C LEU A 186 1.88 32.55 34.56
N GLU A 187 2.24 33.83 34.56
CA GLU A 187 2.48 34.59 33.32
C GLU A 187 3.63 34.00 32.49
N THR A 188 4.74 33.66 33.15
CA THR A 188 5.89 32.99 32.51
C THR A 188 5.45 31.66 31.87
N HIS A 189 4.63 30.88 32.57
CA HIS A 189 4.15 29.60 32.04
C HIS A 189 3.17 29.78 30.88
N ASN A 190 2.31 30.80 30.90
CA ASN A 190 1.43 31.10 29.77
C ASN A 190 2.25 31.39 28.50
N GLN A 191 3.33 32.15 28.62
CA GLN A 191 4.27 32.38 27.51
C GLN A 191 4.94 31.08 27.04
N VAL A 192 5.32 30.20 27.97
CA VAL A 192 5.87 28.87 27.66
C VAL A 192 4.86 28.01 26.89
N GLU A 193 3.60 27.97 27.32
CA GLU A 193 2.55 27.18 26.67
C GLU A 193 2.19 27.74 25.29
N GLU A 194 2.16 29.06 25.12
CA GLU A 194 2.04 29.67 23.80
C GLU A 194 3.21 29.24 22.91
N LYS A 195 4.45 29.50 23.31
CA LYS A 195 5.63 29.20 22.49
C LYS A 195 5.81 27.70 22.22
N LYS A 196 5.49 26.82 23.17
CA LYS A 196 5.50 25.37 23.00
C LYS A 196 4.59 24.90 21.86
N LYS A 197 3.46 25.57 21.62
CA LYS A 197 2.58 25.28 20.48
C LYS A 197 3.22 25.66 19.14
N LEU A 198 4.14 26.63 19.11
CA LEU A 198 4.90 27.00 17.91
C LEU A 198 6.07 26.04 17.64
N TYR A 199 6.78 25.60 18.69
CA TYR A 199 7.95 24.73 18.57
C TYR A 199 7.60 23.24 18.61
N LEU A 200 6.92 22.75 17.56
CA LEU A 200 6.64 21.32 17.43
C LEU A 200 7.89 20.51 17.03
N PRO A 201 8.16 19.33 17.64
CA PRO A 201 9.41 18.56 17.43
C PRO A 201 9.60 17.96 16.04
N TYR A 202 8.52 17.75 15.29
CA TYR A 202 8.51 16.88 14.10
C TYR A 202 8.40 17.63 12.76
N ASN A 203 8.36 18.95 12.77
CA ASN A 203 8.32 19.75 11.54
C ASN A 203 9.75 20.11 11.10
N ILE A 204 10.12 19.71 9.88
CA ILE A 204 11.40 20.06 9.24
C ILE A 204 11.40 21.56 8.90
N LEU A 205 10.24 22.13 8.55
CA LEU A 205 10.13 23.55 8.21
C LEU A 205 9.64 24.39 9.41
N PRO A 206 10.42 25.40 9.82
CA PRO A 206 10.05 26.35 10.87
C PRO A 206 9.09 27.42 10.33
N LEU A 207 7.82 27.07 10.16
CA LEU A 207 6.84 27.97 9.53
C LEU A 207 6.37 29.12 10.45
N ASP A 208 6.86 29.17 11.69
CA ASP A 208 6.57 30.24 12.65
C ASP A 208 7.30 31.56 12.29
N PRO A 209 6.67 32.73 12.50
CA PRO A 209 7.23 34.02 12.08
C PRO A 209 8.64 34.31 12.63
N ASP A 210 8.88 33.93 13.89
CA ASP A 210 10.16 34.18 14.59
C ASP A 210 11.30 33.30 14.05
N SER A 211 11.01 32.06 13.65
CA SER A 211 12.02 31.12 13.13
C SER A 211 12.17 31.17 11.60
N ALA A 212 11.12 31.55 10.86
CA ALA A 212 11.14 31.62 9.40
C ALA A 212 12.20 32.58 8.85
N ALA A 213 12.49 33.67 9.57
CA ALA A 213 13.52 34.64 9.17
C ALA A 213 14.96 34.16 9.42
N ASN A 214 15.17 33.15 10.30
CA ASN A 214 16.48 32.91 10.90
C ASN A 214 17.10 31.54 10.57
N GLN A 215 16.30 30.55 10.17
CA GLN A 215 16.82 29.21 9.88
C GLN A 215 17.34 29.07 8.45
N ALA A 216 18.46 28.34 8.30
CA ALA A 216 19.13 28.14 7.02
C ALA A 216 18.21 27.56 5.93
N ILE A 217 17.33 26.62 6.28
CA ILE A 217 16.38 26.01 5.32
C ILE A 217 15.34 27.01 4.79
N MET A 218 15.00 28.05 5.55
CA MET A 218 14.08 29.09 5.09
C MET A 218 14.77 30.17 4.27
N ARG A 219 16.10 30.15 4.14
CA ARG A 219 16.84 31.07 3.25
C ARG A 219 16.78 30.66 1.78
N TYR A 220 16.36 29.44 1.47
CA TYR A 220 16.19 29.01 0.08
C TYR A 220 15.01 29.75 -0.57
N PRO A 221 15.24 30.48 -1.67
CA PRO A 221 14.21 31.31 -2.29
C PRO A 221 13.03 30.49 -2.82
N GLU A 222 13.24 29.23 -3.22
CA GLU A 222 12.18 28.34 -3.70
C GLU A 222 11.24 27.87 -2.58
N ILE A 223 11.78 27.71 -1.37
CA ILE A 223 10.99 27.39 -0.17
C ILE A 223 10.17 28.63 0.23
N GLN A 224 10.77 29.82 0.25
CA GLN A 224 10.06 31.07 0.52
C GLN A 224 8.95 31.32 -0.51
N ALA A 225 9.24 31.15 -1.80
CA ALA A 225 8.27 31.31 -2.88
C ALA A 225 7.06 30.37 -2.71
N SER A 226 7.30 29.10 -2.38
CA SER A 226 6.24 28.11 -2.14
C SER A 226 5.42 28.44 -0.89
N PHE A 227 6.09 28.87 0.18
CA PHE A 227 5.46 29.29 1.43
C PHE A 227 4.55 30.52 1.24
N HIS A 228 5.05 31.56 0.56
CA HIS A 228 4.27 32.75 0.25
C HIS A 228 3.07 32.45 -0.66
N ALA A 229 3.22 31.54 -1.62
CA ALA A 229 2.11 31.11 -2.48
C ALA A 229 0.99 30.43 -1.70
N LEU A 230 1.31 29.63 -0.67
CA LEU A 230 0.32 29.02 0.22
C LEU A 230 -0.37 30.01 1.16
N ARG A 231 0.23 31.17 1.44
CA ARG A 231 -0.40 32.23 2.24
C ARG A 231 -1.38 33.11 1.45
N ASN A 232 -1.50 32.91 0.14
CA ASN A 232 -2.47 33.65 -0.67
C ASN A 232 -3.90 33.20 -0.38
N THR A 233 -4.52 33.70 0.69
CA THR A 233 -5.90 33.42 1.09
C THR A 233 -6.91 34.46 0.60
N ARG A 234 -6.51 35.30 -0.36
CA ARG A 234 -7.35 36.37 -0.92
C ARG A 234 -8.62 35.79 -1.54
N GLY A 235 -9.78 36.37 -1.21
CA GLY A 235 -11.07 36.01 -1.80
C GLY A 235 -11.68 34.69 -1.30
N LEU A 236 -11.07 34.03 -0.30
CA LEU A 236 -11.62 32.78 0.24
C LEU A 236 -12.74 33.03 1.27
N PRO A 237 -13.88 32.31 1.17
CA PRO A 237 -14.95 32.41 2.14
C PRO A 237 -14.59 31.63 3.42
N TRP A 238 -14.38 32.33 4.52
CA TRP A 238 -14.13 31.72 5.82
C TRP A 238 -15.44 31.41 6.57
N PRO A 239 -15.51 30.34 7.37
CA PRO A 239 -16.66 30.09 8.25
C PRO A 239 -16.87 31.25 9.24
N LYS A 240 -18.13 31.59 9.53
CA LYS A 240 -18.50 32.74 10.39
C LYS A 240 -17.91 32.64 11.81
N ASP A 241 -17.78 31.42 12.33
CA ASP A 241 -17.30 31.16 13.69
C ASP A 241 -15.78 30.93 13.76
N HIS A 242 -15.05 31.17 12.65
CA HIS A 242 -13.62 30.93 12.60
C HIS A 242 -12.85 32.24 12.81
N GLU A 243 -12.12 32.33 13.93
CA GLU A 243 -11.14 33.39 14.14
C GLU A 243 -9.99 33.23 13.15
N LYS A 244 -10.00 34.05 12.10
CA LYS A 244 -8.92 34.08 11.11
C LYS A 244 -7.66 34.60 11.79
N LYS A 245 -6.63 33.74 11.87
CA LYS A 245 -5.29 34.16 12.28
C LYS A 245 -4.60 34.93 11.16
N ASP A 246 -3.74 35.88 11.53
CA ASP A 246 -2.98 36.69 10.58
C ASP A 246 -2.02 35.87 9.71
N ASP A 247 -1.61 34.70 10.19
CA ASP A 247 -0.70 33.77 9.52
C ASP A 247 -1.40 32.63 8.76
N ALA A 248 -2.73 32.68 8.65
CA ALA A 248 -3.54 31.62 8.05
C ALA A 248 -3.22 31.36 6.57
N ASP A 249 -3.20 30.09 6.19
CA ASP A 249 -2.85 29.62 4.85
C ASP A 249 -3.96 28.83 4.16
N LEU A 250 -3.72 28.45 2.89
CA LEU A 250 -4.67 27.67 2.08
C LEU A 250 -5.05 26.32 2.71
N LEU A 251 -4.16 25.67 3.46
CA LEU A 251 -4.43 24.37 4.04
C LEU A 251 -5.20 24.50 5.36
N GLU A 252 -5.02 25.58 6.13
CA GLU A 252 -5.89 25.90 7.28
C GLU A 252 -7.30 26.20 6.82
N TRP A 253 -7.44 26.87 5.68
CA TRP A 253 -8.76 27.07 5.09
C TRP A 253 -9.42 25.73 4.70
N LEU A 254 -8.67 24.82 4.06
CA LEU A 254 -9.17 23.47 3.76
C LEU A 254 -9.51 22.69 5.04
N GLN A 255 -8.71 22.85 6.10
CA GLN A 255 -8.97 22.25 7.40
C GLN A 255 -10.29 22.73 8.00
N ALA A 256 -10.48 24.06 8.05
CA ALA A 256 -11.66 24.68 8.63
C ALA A 256 -12.94 24.27 7.91
N LEU A 257 -12.88 24.04 6.60
CA LEU A 257 -14.03 23.61 5.81
C LEU A 257 -14.29 22.12 5.87
N PHE A 258 -13.28 21.29 5.63
CA PHE A 258 -13.44 19.85 5.46
C PHE A 258 -13.21 19.04 6.74
N GLY A 259 -12.80 19.68 7.84
CA GLY A 259 -12.64 19.02 9.13
C GLY A 259 -11.49 18.02 9.16
N PHE A 260 -10.35 18.37 8.56
CA PHE A 260 -9.12 17.56 8.60
C PHE A 260 -8.41 17.67 9.97
N GLN A 261 -7.62 16.66 10.32
CA GLN A 261 -6.81 16.64 11.54
C GLN A 261 -5.69 17.69 11.51
N LYS A 262 -5.47 18.37 12.63
CA LYS A 262 -4.45 19.44 12.78
C LYS A 262 -3.06 18.96 12.36
N ASP A 263 -2.63 17.81 12.88
CA ASP A 263 -1.30 17.27 12.59
C ASP A 263 -1.15 16.82 11.12
N ASN A 264 -2.22 16.30 10.51
CA ASN A 264 -2.21 15.97 9.09
C ASN A 264 -2.01 17.23 8.24
N VAL A 265 -2.70 18.32 8.59
CA VAL A 265 -2.57 19.61 7.91
C VAL A 265 -1.15 20.16 8.01
N SER A 266 -0.56 20.16 9.21
CA SER A 266 0.83 20.58 9.41
C SER A 266 1.81 19.75 8.58
N ASN A 267 1.66 18.42 8.58
CA ASN A 267 2.52 17.51 7.82
C ASN A 267 2.38 17.70 6.30
N GLN A 268 1.16 17.80 5.78
CA GLN A 268 0.94 17.95 4.34
C GLN A 268 1.32 19.34 3.84
N ARG A 269 1.23 20.37 4.68
CA ARG A 269 1.73 21.73 4.38
C ARG A 269 3.22 21.69 4.09
N GLU A 270 3.99 21.13 4.99
CA GLU A 270 5.44 20.98 4.82
C GLU A 270 5.78 20.14 3.59
N HIS A 271 5.11 19.00 3.43
CA HIS A 271 5.32 18.11 2.30
C HIS A 271 5.04 18.81 0.95
N LEU A 272 3.97 19.60 0.85
CA LEU A 272 3.64 20.35 -0.36
C LEU A 272 4.67 21.44 -0.66
N ILE A 273 5.13 22.19 0.35
CA ILE A 273 6.19 23.19 0.21
C ILE A 273 7.47 22.55 -0.33
N LEU A 274 7.92 21.46 0.29
CA LEU A 274 9.14 20.76 -0.12
C LEU A 274 9.01 20.15 -1.51
N LEU A 275 7.83 19.60 -1.86
CA LEU A 275 7.57 19.03 -3.18
C LEU A 275 7.65 20.09 -4.28
N LEU A 276 7.06 21.26 -4.04
CA LEU A 276 7.09 22.40 -4.96
C LEU A 276 8.50 22.97 -5.09
N ALA A 277 9.17 23.25 -3.97
CA ALA A 277 10.53 23.76 -3.96
C ALA A 277 11.50 22.82 -4.70
N ASN A 278 11.40 21.50 -4.48
CA ASN A 278 12.27 20.53 -5.14
C ASN A 278 12.09 20.50 -6.67
N VAL A 279 10.85 20.57 -7.16
CA VAL A 279 10.60 20.68 -8.61
C VAL A 279 11.07 22.03 -9.14
N HIS A 280 10.83 23.11 -8.40
CA HIS A 280 11.25 24.46 -8.78
C HIS A 280 12.78 24.55 -8.96
N ILE A 281 13.55 23.97 -8.02
CA ILE A 281 15.02 23.90 -8.09
C ILE A 281 15.50 23.09 -9.32
N ARG A 282 14.80 22.00 -9.68
CA ARG A 282 15.24 21.11 -10.77
C ARG A 282 15.02 21.68 -12.16
N GLU A 283 13.95 22.45 -12.33
CA GLU A 283 13.50 22.93 -13.65
C GLU A 283 14.07 24.34 -13.96
N MET A 284 14.56 25.08 -12.96
CA MET A 284 15.13 26.42 -13.12
C MET A 284 16.64 26.44 -12.90
N SER A 285 17.40 26.89 -13.91
CA SER A 285 18.86 27.12 -13.81
C SER A 285 19.28 28.57 -13.56
N LYS A 286 18.33 29.52 -13.38
CA LYS A 286 18.64 30.96 -13.23
C LYS A 286 18.17 31.51 -11.87
N PRO A 287 19.09 31.89 -10.97
CA PRO A 287 18.76 32.35 -9.62
C PRO A 287 18.22 33.80 -9.52
N ASP A 288 18.40 34.63 -10.55
CA ASP A 288 18.29 36.10 -10.40
C ASP A 288 16.85 36.68 -10.34
N GLN A 289 15.79 35.85 -10.35
CA GLN A 289 14.38 36.29 -10.44
C GLN A 289 13.44 35.68 -9.39
N GLN A 290 13.98 35.04 -8.34
CA GLN A 290 13.25 34.04 -7.53
C GLN A 290 12.43 34.60 -6.35
N SER A 291 11.52 35.56 -6.59
CA SER A 291 10.58 36.01 -5.53
C SER A 291 9.21 35.34 -5.58
N LYS A 292 8.87 34.61 -6.65
CA LYS A 292 7.54 34.02 -6.86
C LYS A 292 7.62 32.56 -7.27
N LEU A 293 6.61 31.78 -6.87
CA LEU A 293 6.47 30.40 -7.27
C LEU A 293 6.14 30.34 -8.76
N ASP A 294 6.94 29.59 -9.50
CA ASP A 294 6.76 29.40 -10.94
C ASP A 294 5.56 28.49 -11.26
N ASP A 295 4.74 28.94 -12.22
CA ASP A 295 3.56 28.23 -12.68
C ASP A 295 3.92 26.93 -13.42
N HIS A 296 5.09 26.86 -14.07
CA HIS A 296 5.53 25.64 -14.75
C HIS A 296 5.88 24.51 -13.75
N ALA A 297 6.64 24.83 -12.71
CA ALA A 297 6.92 23.90 -11.61
C ALA A 297 5.61 23.37 -10.98
N LEU A 298 4.63 24.26 -10.77
CA LEU A 298 3.31 23.92 -10.25
C LEU A 298 2.55 22.94 -11.16
N ASP A 299 2.58 23.18 -12.48
CA ASP A 299 1.93 22.32 -13.46
C ASP A 299 2.55 20.92 -13.55
N ILE A 300 3.87 20.81 -13.39
CA ILE A 300 4.56 19.52 -13.33
C ILE A 300 4.07 18.71 -12.13
N VAL A 301 4.00 19.33 -10.95
CA VAL A 301 3.54 18.67 -9.72
C VAL A 301 2.07 18.27 -9.86
N MET A 302 1.21 19.19 -10.31
CA MET A 302 -0.21 18.93 -10.53
C MET A 302 -0.43 17.79 -11.53
N LYS A 303 0.29 17.76 -12.64
CA LYS A 303 0.21 16.71 -13.65
C LYS A 303 0.63 15.35 -13.11
N LYS A 304 1.65 15.30 -12.24
CA LYS A 304 2.11 14.06 -11.59
C LYS A 304 1.08 13.56 -10.56
N LEU A 305 0.61 14.43 -9.65
CA LEU A 305 -0.35 14.07 -8.62
C LEU A 305 -1.68 13.56 -9.21
N PHE A 306 -2.24 14.27 -10.18
CA PHE A 306 -3.55 13.94 -10.74
C PHE A 306 -3.53 12.94 -11.90
N LYS A 307 -2.37 12.35 -12.24
CA LYS A 307 -2.25 11.40 -13.35
C LYS A 307 -3.20 10.21 -13.20
N ASN A 308 -3.27 9.63 -12.01
CA ASN A 308 -4.12 8.47 -11.73
C ASN A 308 -5.60 8.86 -11.69
N TYR A 309 -5.92 9.95 -10.99
CA TYR A 309 -7.29 10.49 -10.95
C TYR A 309 -7.86 10.81 -12.34
N LYS A 310 -7.09 11.48 -13.21
CA LYS A 310 -7.50 11.78 -14.59
C LYS A 310 -7.71 10.51 -15.41
N ARG A 311 -6.87 9.48 -15.21
CA ARG A 311 -7.04 8.17 -15.86
C ARG A 311 -8.30 7.45 -15.39
N TRP A 312 -8.56 7.46 -14.09
CA TRP A 312 -9.77 6.87 -13.50
C TRP A 312 -11.04 7.57 -14.02
N CYS A 313 -11.06 8.91 -14.05
CA CYS A 313 -12.18 9.67 -14.63
C CYS A 313 -12.40 9.30 -16.11
N LYS A 314 -11.32 9.24 -16.91
CA LYS A 314 -11.39 8.84 -18.33
C LYS A 314 -11.90 7.41 -18.49
N TYR A 315 -11.45 6.49 -17.64
CA TYR A 315 -11.88 5.09 -17.64
C TYR A 315 -13.38 4.95 -17.36
N LEU A 316 -13.91 5.72 -16.40
CA LEU A 316 -15.34 5.74 -16.08
C LEU A 316 -16.20 6.61 -17.03
N GLY A 317 -15.59 7.27 -18.01
CA GLY A 317 -16.28 8.20 -18.92
C GLY A 317 -16.87 9.42 -18.19
N ARG A 318 -16.18 9.92 -17.16
CA ARG A 318 -16.57 11.12 -16.38
C ARG A 318 -15.59 12.27 -16.63
N LYS A 319 -16.11 13.50 -16.61
CA LYS A 319 -15.27 14.71 -16.60
C LYS A 319 -14.59 14.84 -15.24
N SER A 320 -13.35 15.32 -15.21
CA SER A 320 -12.65 15.59 -13.94
C SER A 320 -13.26 16.79 -13.22
N SER A 321 -13.32 16.75 -11.89
CA SER A 321 -13.77 17.86 -11.03
C SER A 321 -12.70 18.96 -10.83
N LEU A 322 -11.67 18.99 -11.69
CA LEU A 322 -10.59 19.97 -11.63
C LEU A 322 -10.97 21.17 -12.50
N TRP A 323 -11.65 22.14 -11.91
CA TRP A 323 -12.08 23.37 -12.58
C TRP A 323 -11.12 24.52 -12.25
N LEU A 324 -10.46 25.06 -13.27
CA LEU A 324 -9.57 26.21 -13.15
C LEU A 324 -10.28 27.49 -13.62
N PRO A 325 -10.08 28.64 -12.95
CA PRO A 325 -10.66 29.91 -13.35
C PRO A 325 -9.95 30.46 -14.59
N THR A 326 -10.57 31.41 -15.28
CA THR A 326 -9.96 32.11 -16.43
C THR A 326 -8.91 33.15 -15.98
N ILE A 327 -9.04 33.67 -14.75
CA ILE A 327 -8.15 34.70 -14.19
C ILE A 327 -6.84 34.06 -13.72
N GLN A 328 -5.73 34.42 -14.36
CA GLN A 328 -4.41 33.81 -14.13
C GLN A 328 -3.93 33.91 -12.66
N GLN A 329 -4.23 35.00 -11.96
CA GLN A 329 -3.86 35.18 -10.54
C GLN A 329 -4.59 34.18 -9.60
N GLU A 330 -5.80 33.75 -9.94
CA GLU A 330 -6.57 32.78 -9.16
C GLU A 330 -6.26 31.34 -9.56
N VAL A 331 -5.72 31.12 -10.77
CA VAL A 331 -5.33 29.79 -11.25
C VAL A 331 -4.31 29.16 -10.32
N GLN A 332 -3.28 29.91 -9.90
CA GLN A 332 -2.24 29.41 -9.01
C GLN A 332 -2.82 28.97 -7.66
N GLN A 333 -3.63 29.82 -7.04
CA GLN A 333 -4.33 29.53 -5.79
C GLN A 333 -5.22 28.28 -5.92
N ARG A 334 -5.96 28.16 -7.02
CA ARG A 334 -6.85 27.01 -7.26
C ARG A 334 -6.09 25.70 -7.45
N LYS A 335 -4.97 25.72 -8.18
CA LYS A 335 -4.09 24.55 -8.33
C LYS A 335 -3.54 24.09 -6.97
N LEU A 336 -3.10 25.03 -6.13
CA LEU A 336 -2.62 24.74 -4.77
C LEU A 336 -3.72 24.15 -3.89
N LEU A 337 -4.94 24.70 -3.92
CA LEU A 337 -6.09 24.16 -3.18
C LEU A 337 -6.43 22.72 -3.60
N TYR A 338 -6.47 22.42 -4.90
CA TYR A 338 -6.73 21.05 -5.35
C TYR A 338 -5.63 20.07 -4.92
N MET A 339 -4.36 20.45 -5.04
CA MET A 339 -3.25 19.60 -4.60
C MET A 339 -3.24 19.42 -3.08
N GLY A 340 -3.48 20.49 -2.32
CA GLY A 340 -3.62 20.46 -0.86
C GLY A 340 -4.74 19.51 -0.46
N LEU A 341 -5.92 19.62 -1.08
CA LEU A 341 -7.05 18.73 -0.83
C LEU A 341 -6.70 17.27 -1.09
N TYR A 342 -6.03 16.97 -2.22
CA TYR A 342 -5.58 15.61 -2.54
C TYR A 342 -4.61 15.06 -1.49
N LEU A 343 -3.64 15.86 -1.07
CA LEU A 343 -2.64 15.47 -0.07
C LEU A 343 -3.26 15.28 1.32
N LEU A 344 -4.20 16.12 1.72
CA LEU A 344 -4.92 16.00 2.99
C LEU A 344 -5.76 14.71 3.03
N ILE A 345 -6.51 14.43 1.94
CA ILE A 345 -7.24 13.16 1.78
C ILE A 345 -6.26 11.97 1.85
N TRP A 346 -5.14 12.03 1.13
CA TRP A 346 -4.13 10.98 1.14
C TRP A 346 -3.48 10.76 2.52
N GLY A 347 -3.26 11.86 3.25
CA GLY A 347 -2.67 11.88 4.58
C GLY A 347 -3.55 11.15 5.61
N GLU A 348 -4.81 11.53 5.71
CA GLU A 348 -5.77 10.96 6.68
C GLU A 348 -6.32 9.59 6.27
N ALA A 349 -6.47 9.31 4.97
CA ALA A 349 -6.98 8.03 4.50
C ALA A 349 -5.90 6.92 4.44
N ALA A 350 -4.97 6.89 5.41
CA ALA A 350 -3.83 5.97 5.43
C ALA A 350 -4.24 4.49 5.25
N ASN A 351 -5.33 4.09 5.91
CA ASN A 351 -5.88 2.73 5.84
C ASN A 351 -6.49 2.38 4.46
N LEU A 352 -6.86 3.39 3.67
CA LEU A 352 -7.49 3.23 2.35
C LEU A 352 -6.50 3.39 1.19
N ARG A 353 -5.20 3.62 1.45
CA ARG A 353 -4.19 3.83 0.39
C ARG A 353 -4.00 2.63 -0.55
N PHE A 354 -4.40 1.43 -0.11
CA PHE A 354 -4.44 0.23 -0.94
C PHE A 354 -5.66 0.15 -1.87
N MET A 355 -6.56 1.13 -1.80
CA MET A 355 -7.75 1.26 -2.62
C MET A 355 -7.70 2.57 -3.45
N PRO A 356 -6.82 2.70 -4.45
CA PRO A 356 -6.59 3.96 -5.16
C PRO A 356 -7.81 4.47 -5.93
N GLU A 357 -8.69 3.60 -6.44
CA GLU A 357 -9.93 4.02 -7.09
C GLU A 357 -10.98 4.53 -6.08
N CYS A 358 -11.01 3.96 -4.86
CA CYS A 358 -11.78 4.52 -3.74
C CYS A 358 -11.31 5.94 -3.39
N LEU A 359 -9.99 6.17 -3.34
CA LEU A 359 -9.45 7.51 -3.12
C LEU A 359 -9.79 8.47 -4.25
N CYS A 360 -9.79 8.00 -5.51
CA CYS A 360 -10.23 8.80 -6.65
C CYS A 360 -11.70 9.20 -6.54
N TYR A 361 -12.56 8.30 -6.04
CA TYR A 361 -13.97 8.57 -5.78
C TYR A 361 -14.17 9.65 -4.71
N ILE A 362 -13.51 9.50 -3.55
CA ILE A 362 -13.55 10.50 -2.47
C ILE A 362 -13.06 11.86 -2.98
N TYR A 363 -11.91 11.88 -3.66
CA TYR A 363 -11.36 13.11 -4.23
C TYR A 363 -12.29 13.74 -5.27
N HIS A 364 -12.94 12.93 -6.12
CA HIS A 364 -13.85 13.43 -7.16
C HIS A 364 -14.99 14.27 -6.59
N HIS A 365 -15.60 13.79 -5.50
CA HIS A 365 -16.71 14.48 -4.84
C HIS A 365 -16.23 15.68 -4.03
N MET A 366 -15.17 15.53 -3.24
CA MET A 366 -14.64 16.65 -2.45
C MET A 366 -14.09 17.79 -3.32
N ALA A 367 -13.46 17.49 -4.45
CA ALA A 367 -13.03 18.51 -5.40
C ALA A 367 -14.22 19.23 -6.07
N PHE A 368 -15.34 18.54 -6.27
CA PHE A 368 -16.58 19.15 -6.76
C PHE A 368 -17.21 20.08 -5.71
N GLU A 369 -17.23 19.67 -4.43
CA GLU A 369 -17.66 20.52 -3.31
C GLU A 369 -16.77 21.75 -3.17
N LEU A 370 -15.45 21.58 -3.24
CA LEU A 370 -14.47 22.67 -3.21
C LEU A 370 -14.76 23.68 -4.32
N TYR A 371 -15.04 23.22 -5.54
CA TYR A 371 -15.43 24.11 -6.63
C TYR A 371 -16.71 24.88 -6.31
N GLY A 372 -17.76 24.21 -5.80
CA GLY A 372 -19.02 24.86 -5.41
C GLY A 372 -18.85 25.92 -4.32
N MET A 373 -18.02 25.64 -3.32
CA MET A 373 -17.67 26.59 -2.24
C MET A 373 -16.96 27.82 -2.79
N LEU A 374 -15.99 27.62 -3.68
CA LEU A 374 -15.21 28.69 -4.26
C LEU A 374 -15.98 29.51 -5.31
N ALA A 375 -17.06 28.96 -5.87
CA ALA A 375 -17.99 29.68 -6.75
C ALA A 375 -19.02 30.52 -5.98
N GLY A 376 -19.04 30.46 -4.65
CA GLY A 376 -20.03 31.14 -3.83
C GLY A 376 -21.43 30.55 -3.96
N ASN A 377 -21.54 29.28 -4.33
CA ASN A 377 -22.85 28.64 -4.44
C ASN A 377 -23.51 28.58 -3.06
N VAL A 378 -24.78 28.96 -3.02
CA VAL A 378 -25.64 28.81 -1.85
C VAL A 378 -26.40 27.50 -1.95
N SER A 379 -26.52 26.82 -0.81
CA SER A 379 -27.34 25.62 -0.68
C SER A 379 -28.80 25.96 -0.99
N PRO A 380 -29.44 25.31 -1.98
CA PRO A 380 -30.82 25.61 -2.35
C PRO A 380 -31.84 25.30 -1.23
N THR A 381 -31.46 24.46 -0.26
CA THR A 381 -32.30 24.07 0.87
C THR A 381 -32.11 24.92 2.13
N THR A 382 -30.92 25.50 2.35
CA THR A 382 -30.62 26.24 3.59
C THR A 382 -30.34 27.73 3.36
N GLY A 383 -30.12 28.18 2.13
CA GLY A 383 -29.76 29.57 1.82
C GLY A 383 -28.35 29.99 2.30
N GLU A 384 -27.63 29.11 3.01
CA GLU A 384 -26.26 29.32 3.45
C GLU A 384 -25.24 28.89 2.38
N ASN A 385 -24.00 29.38 2.49
CA ASN A 385 -22.89 28.90 1.67
C ASN A 385 -22.77 27.37 1.75
N VAL A 386 -22.46 26.74 0.60
CA VAL A 386 -22.26 25.28 0.53
C VAL A 386 -21.23 24.82 1.57
N LYS A 387 -21.65 23.94 2.47
CA LYS A 387 -20.80 23.21 3.43
C LYS A 387 -20.51 21.81 2.87
N PRO A 388 -19.43 21.12 3.29
CA PRO A 388 -19.21 19.75 2.86
C PRO A 388 -20.36 18.87 3.32
N ALA A 389 -20.72 17.87 2.51
CA ALA A 389 -21.85 16.98 2.72
C ALA A 389 -21.89 16.30 4.11
N TYR A 390 -20.73 16.12 4.74
CA TYR A 390 -20.60 15.47 6.04
C TYR A 390 -20.45 16.46 7.23
N GLY A 391 -20.56 17.77 7.00
CA GLY A 391 -20.84 18.75 8.06
C GLY A 391 -19.64 19.37 8.78
N GLY A 392 -18.45 19.43 8.16
CA GLY A 392 -17.33 20.36 8.48
C GLY A 392 -16.76 20.39 9.90
N ALA A 393 -17.29 19.61 10.85
CA ALA A 393 -16.85 19.59 12.24
C ALA A 393 -15.41 19.08 12.38
N GLU A 394 -14.80 19.29 13.55
CA GLU A 394 -13.42 18.86 13.81
C GLU A 394 -13.27 17.34 13.63
N GLU A 395 -12.29 16.94 12.80
CA GLU A 395 -12.01 15.56 12.39
C GLU A 395 -13.20 14.85 11.68
N ALA A 396 -14.14 15.59 11.12
CA ALA A 396 -15.31 15.02 10.47
C ALA A 396 -14.95 14.17 9.24
N PHE A 397 -13.89 14.52 8.49
CA PHE A 397 -13.43 13.72 7.36
C PHE A 397 -13.04 12.30 7.80
N LEU A 398 -12.18 12.19 8.80
CA LEU A 398 -11.76 10.91 9.36
C LEU A 398 -12.96 10.11 9.90
N LYS A 399 -13.84 10.74 10.69
CA LYS A 399 -14.97 10.08 11.37
C LYS A 399 -16.10 9.67 10.41
N LYS A 400 -16.42 10.50 9.42
CA LYS A 400 -17.62 10.31 8.56
C LYS A 400 -17.31 9.79 7.16
N VAL A 401 -16.08 9.96 6.66
CA VAL A 401 -15.68 9.47 5.32
C VAL A 401 -14.77 8.24 5.44
N VAL A 402 -13.66 8.33 6.18
CA VAL A 402 -12.67 7.25 6.24
C VAL A 402 -13.14 6.09 7.12
N THR A 403 -13.63 6.39 8.33
CA THR A 403 -13.97 5.37 9.34
C THR A 403 -15.04 4.38 8.86
N PRO A 404 -16.14 4.77 8.17
CA PRO A 404 -17.12 3.81 7.69
C PRO A 404 -16.54 2.78 6.71
N ILE A 405 -15.65 3.21 5.80
CA ILE A 405 -15.00 2.29 4.84
C ILE A 405 -14.01 1.39 5.58
N TYR A 406 -13.23 1.96 6.51
CA TYR A 406 -12.29 1.20 7.32
C TYR A 406 -12.97 0.09 8.14
N LYS A 407 -14.12 0.38 8.77
CA LYS A 407 -14.89 -0.62 9.52
C LYS A 407 -15.31 -1.80 8.67
N ILE A 408 -15.63 -1.59 7.39
CA ILE A 408 -15.92 -2.70 6.47
C ILE A 408 -14.68 -3.56 6.23
N ILE A 409 -13.51 -2.93 6.01
CA ILE A 409 -12.24 -3.63 5.83
C ILE A 409 -11.89 -4.44 7.08
N GLU A 410 -12.05 -3.84 8.26
CA GLU A 410 -11.82 -4.49 9.56
C GLU A 410 -12.72 -5.72 9.72
N MET A 411 -14.04 -5.58 9.51
CA MET A 411 -14.99 -6.69 9.60
C MET A 411 -14.68 -7.82 8.62
N GLU A 412 -14.33 -7.51 7.36
CA GLU A 412 -13.95 -8.53 6.37
C GLU A 412 -12.60 -9.20 6.71
N ALA A 413 -11.65 -8.44 7.27
CA ALA A 413 -10.37 -8.97 7.73
C ALA A 413 -10.52 -9.92 8.92
N GLU A 414 -11.38 -9.59 9.89
CA GLU A 414 -11.73 -10.49 10.99
C GLU A 414 -12.38 -11.78 10.48
N ARG A 415 -13.33 -11.65 9.53
CA ARG A 415 -13.99 -12.80 8.90
C ARG A 415 -13.01 -13.76 8.23
N SER A 416 -11.93 -13.25 7.66
CA SER A 416 -10.89 -14.09 7.05
C SER A 416 -10.17 -15.00 8.06
N LYS A 417 -10.10 -14.60 9.33
CA LYS A 417 -9.40 -15.34 10.40
C LYS A 417 -10.28 -16.41 11.04
N THR A 418 -11.57 -16.13 11.22
CA THR A 418 -12.50 -16.99 11.96
C THR A 418 -13.01 -18.17 11.13
N MET A 419 -12.93 -18.10 9.79
CA MET A 419 -13.55 -19.08 8.90
C MET A 419 -12.49 -19.83 8.08
N LYS A 420 -12.39 -21.17 8.23
CA LYS A 420 -11.76 -22.08 7.23
C LYS A 420 -12.57 -22.15 5.92
N SER A 421 -13.22 -21.05 5.54
CA SER A 421 -14.10 -20.99 4.38
C SER A 421 -13.31 -20.77 3.10
N LYS A 422 -13.88 -21.24 1.98
CA LYS A 422 -13.35 -20.98 0.64
C LYS A 422 -13.18 -19.46 0.45
N HIS A 423 -12.08 -19.03 -0.17
CA HIS A 423 -11.75 -17.61 -0.43
C HIS A 423 -12.84 -16.78 -1.14
N SER A 424 -13.92 -17.41 -1.59
CA SER A 424 -15.12 -16.80 -2.16
C SER A 424 -16.03 -16.09 -1.14
N HIS A 425 -15.89 -16.36 0.15
CA HIS A 425 -16.87 -15.95 1.17
C HIS A 425 -16.54 -14.63 1.90
N TRP A 426 -15.38 -14.03 1.65
CA TRP A 426 -14.97 -12.76 2.27
C TRP A 426 -14.26 -11.88 1.22
N ARG A 427 -14.25 -10.56 1.43
CA ARG A 427 -13.64 -9.58 0.51
C ARG A 427 -12.32 -9.06 1.06
N ASN A 428 -11.31 -8.93 0.20
CA ASN A 428 -10.08 -8.20 0.54
C ASN A 428 -10.19 -6.73 0.08
N TYR A 429 -9.19 -5.90 0.43
CA TYR A 429 -9.10 -4.51 -0.02
C TYR A 429 -9.18 -4.38 -1.55
N ASP A 430 -8.65 -5.35 -2.30
CA ASP A 430 -8.71 -5.38 -3.77
C ASP A 430 -10.15 -5.59 -4.27
N ASP A 431 -10.89 -6.54 -3.66
CA ASP A 431 -12.30 -6.81 -3.99
C ASP A 431 -13.19 -5.59 -3.65
N LEU A 432 -12.90 -4.87 -2.56
CA LEU A 432 -13.62 -3.64 -2.19
C LEU A 432 -13.27 -2.48 -3.12
N ASN A 433 -12.02 -2.37 -3.55
CA ASN A 433 -11.56 -1.33 -4.46
C ASN A 433 -12.14 -1.50 -5.86
N GLU A 434 -12.39 -2.74 -6.26
CA GLU A 434 -13.02 -3.10 -7.53
C GLU A 434 -14.42 -2.45 -7.71
N TYR A 435 -15.14 -2.21 -6.61
CA TYR A 435 -16.43 -1.50 -6.64
C TYR A 435 -16.31 -0.14 -7.35
N PHE A 436 -15.17 0.53 -7.21
CA PHE A 436 -14.91 1.85 -7.80
C PHE A 436 -14.43 1.79 -9.26
N TRP A 437 -14.39 0.61 -9.88
CA TRP A 437 -14.09 0.43 -11.31
C TRP A 437 -15.34 0.53 -12.18
N SER A 438 -16.54 0.44 -11.60
CA SER A 438 -17.80 0.66 -12.34
C SER A 438 -18.32 2.09 -12.15
N ARG A 439 -19.07 2.58 -13.14
CA ARG A 439 -19.87 3.81 -13.00
C ARG A 439 -20.95 3.68 -11.91
N ASP A 440 -21.26 2.46 -11.49
CA ASP A 440 -22.20 2.19 -10.41
C ASP A 440 -21.67 2.62 -9.04
N CYS A 441 -20.36 2.89 -8.89
CA CYS A 441 -19.82 3.44 -7.65
C CYS A 441 -20.45 4.78 -7.25
N PHE A 442 -20.92 5.56 -8.23
CA PHE A 442 -21.65 6.81 -7.98
C PHE A 442 -23.03 6.59 -7.35
N ARG A 443 -23.57 5.35 -7.34
CA ARG A 443 -24.78 5.01 -6.58
C ARG A 443 -24.52 5.01 -5.08
N LEU A 444 -23.26 4.92 -4.63
CA LEU A 444 -22.89 5.05 -3.21
C LEU A 444 -23.35 6.40 -2.65
N GLY A 445 -23.39 7.45 -3.49
CA GLY A 445 -23.82 8.78 -3.12
C GLY A 445 -22.76 9.59 -2.38
N TRP A 446 -22.97 10.91 -2.31
CA TRP A 446 -22.16 11.83 -1.53
C TRP A 446 -23.10 12.81 -0.78
N PRO A 447 -23.24 12.71 0.56
CA PRO A 447 -22.48 11.84 1.46
C PRO A 447 -22.81 10.35 1.22
N MET A 448 -21.87 9.47 1.56
CA MET A 448 -22.02 8.04 1.30
C MET A 448 -23.21 7.46 2.06
N ARG A 449 -24.10 6.77 1.35
CA ARG A 449 -25.32 6.18 1.88
C ARG A 449 -24.99 4.96 2.74
N ALA A 450 -25.32 4.99 4.02
CA ALA A 450 -25.03 3.88 4.94
C ALA A 450 -25.79 2.58 4.60
N ASP A 451 -26.93 2.70 3.92
CA ASP A 451 -27.76 1.58 3.42
C ASP A 451 -27.29 1.05 2.04
N ALA A 452 -26.23 1.63 1.46
CA ALA A 452 -25.69 1.15 0.20
C ALA A 452 -25.12 -0.27 0.33
N ASP A 453 -25.27 -1.07 -0.72
CA ASP A 453 -24.81 -2.46 -0.74
C ASP A 453 -23.29 -2.62 -0.50
N PHE A 454 -22.51 -1.54 -0.66
CA PHE A 454 -21.09 -1.49 -0.34
C PHE A 454 -20.83 -1.71 1.16
N PHE A 455 -21.65 -1.09 2.03
CA PHE A 455 -21.52 -1.17 3.48
C PHE A 455 -22.27 -2.35 4.12
N LYS A 456 -23.08 -3.07 3.34
CA LYS A 456 -23.75 -4.27 3.84
C LYS A 456 -22.74 -5.41 3.97
N THR A 457 -22.81 -6.14 5.07
CA THR A 457 -22.17 -7.46 5.28
C THR A 457 -23.28 -8.49 5.51
N PRO A 458 -23.08 -9.79 5.21
CA PRO A 458 -24.10 -10.80 5.48
C PRO A 458 -24.23 -10.92 7.00
N ASN A 459 -25.41 -10.65 7.53
CA ASN A 459 -25.68 -10.76 8.97
C ASN A 459 -25.45 -12.21 9.44
N PHE A 460 -24.42 -12.42 10.26
CA PHE A 460 -24.28 -13.61 11.08
C PHE A 460 -24.86 -13.31 12.46
N VAL A 461 -26.18 -13.16 12.53
CA VAL A 461 -26.93 -13.46 13.74
C VAL A 461 -27.70 -14.74 13.44
N LEU A 462 -26.98 -15.86 13.32
CA LEU A 462 -27.58 -17.18 13.32
C LEU A 462 -26.81 -18.02 14.33
N ASN A 463 -27.57 -18.44 15.33
CA ASN A 463 -27.15 -19.31 16.41
C ASN A 463 -26.32 -20.50 15.87
N PRO A 464 -25.30 -20.97 16.61
CA PRO A 464 -24.50 -22.14 16.23
C PRO A 464 -25.28 -23.45 16.03
N ARG A 465 -26.60 -23.47 16.32
CA ARG A 465 -27.46 -24.66 16.25
C ARG A 465 -28.07 -24.95 14.86
N ASP A 466 -28.08 -23.99 13.92
CA ASP A 466 -28.74 -24.19 12.61
C ASP A 466 -27.79 -24.69 11.50
N GLN A 467 -26.59 -25.16 11.84
CA GLN A 467 -25.63 -25.68 10.84
C GLN A 467 -25.90 -27.12 10.38
N THR A 468 -26.87 -27.83 10.97
CA THR A 468 -27.14 -29.23 10.63
C THR A 468 -28.06 -29.42 9.43
N ASN A 469 -28.91 -28.45 9.08
CA ASN A 469 -29.85 -28.60 7.97
C ASN A 469 -29.45 -27.71 6.80
N GLY A 470 -28.45 -28.20 6.06
CA GLY A 470 -28.16 -27.71 4.72
C GLY A 470 -29.27 -28.14 3.77
N GLU A 471 -30.28 -27.28 3.61
CA GLU A 471 -31.23 -27.20 2.47
C GLU A 471 -32.48 -26.45 2.95
N HIS A 472 -32.38 -25.12 3.03
CA HIS A 472 -33.48 -24.15 2.84
C HIS A 472 -32.98 -22.79 3.32
N ARG A 473 -32.32 -22.03 2.43
CA ARG A 473 -32.21 -20.57 2.62
C ARG A 473 -33.43 -19.94 1.95
N PRO A 474 -34.26 -19.15 2.66
CA PRO A 474 -35.36 -18.44 2.04
C PRO A 474 -34.79 -17.36 1.10
N ALA A 475 -35.30 -17.34 -0.13
CA ALA A 475 -35.00 -16.31 -1.12
C ALA A 475 -35.69 -15.00 -0.72
N GLY A 476 -35.02 -14.17 0.09
CA GLY A 476 -35.61 -12.90 0.53
C GLY A 476 -34.76 -12.12 1.53
N ASN A 477 -33.57 -11.66 1.12
CA ASN A 477 -32.83 -10.45 1.57
C ASN A 477 -31.32 -10.53 1.32
N ASP A 478 -30.88 -11.06 0.18
CA ASP A 478 -29.46 -11.10 -0.19
C ASP A 478 -29.02 -9.78 -0.86
N HIS A 479 -28.92 -8.70 -0.08
CA HIS A 479 -28.34 -7.41 -0.51
C HIS A 479 -26.85 -7.28 -0.14
N TRP A 480 -26.10 -8.39 -0.09
CA TRP A 480 -24.65 -8.34 0.07
C TRP A 480 -23.96 -8.38 -1.30
N MET A 481 -23.23 -7.32 -1.65
CA MET A 481 -22.32 -7.37 -2.80
C MET A 481 -21.10 -8.21 -2.44
N GLY A 482 -21.12 -9.48 -2.84
CA GLY A 482 -19.94 -10.35 -2.83
C GLY A 482 -18.87 -9.91 -3.83
N LYS A 483 -17.90 -10.78 -4.12
CA LYS A 483 -16.85 -10.49 -5.11
C LYS A 483 -17.49 -10.22 -6.47
N VAL A 484 -17.25 -9.01 -6.99
CA VAL A 484 -17.93 -8.48 -8.19
C VAL A 484 -17.35 -9.11 -9.47
N ASN A 485 -16.04 -9.39 -9.50
CA ASN A 485 -15.40 -10.14 -10.59
C ASN A 485 -14.89 -11.52 -10.17
N PHE A 486 -14.41 -12.23 -11.21
CA PHE A 486 -14.08 -13.65 -11.23
C PHE A 486 -13.43 -14.17 -9.94
N VAL A 487 -14.17 -15.03 -9.26
CA VAL A 487 -13.61 -15.89 -8.22
C VAL A 487 -12.98 -17.10 -8.90
N GLU A 488 -11.65 -17.21 -8.83
CA GLU A 488 -10.95 -18.39 -9.33
C GLU A 488 -11.36 -19.62 -8.50
N ILE A 489 -12.15 -20.51 -9.11
CA ILE A 489 -12.46 -21.81 -8.53
C ILE A 489 -11.33 -22.74 -8.95
N ARG A 490 -10.34 -22.94 -8.08
CA ARG A 490 -9.30 -23.94 -8.34
C ARG A 490 -9.89 -25.34 -8.16
N SER A 491 -9.96 -26.08 -9.26
CA SER A 491 -10.28 -27.51 -9.29
C SER A 491 -9.07 -28.33 -9.73
N PHE A 492 -9.10 -29.64 -9.51
CA PHE A 492 -8.04 -30.56 -9.97
C PHE A 492 -7.76 -30.45 -11.48
N TRP A 493 -8.80 -30.16 -12.28
CA TRP A 493 -8.69 -29.94 -13.72
C TRP A 493 -7.80 -28.74 -14.10
N HIS A 494 -7.54 -27.80 -13.19
CA HIS A 494 -6.56 -26.73 -13.45
C HIS A 494 -5.13 -27.26 -13.57
N ILE A 495 -4.80 -28.42 -12.99
CA ILE A 495 -3.48 -29.05 -13.16
C ILE A 495 -3.29 -29.47 -14.62
N PHE A 496 -4.29 -30.14 -15.21
CA PHE A 496 -4.28 -30.50 -16.63
C PHE A 496 -4.27 -29.27 -17.55
N ARG A 497 -5.00 -28.21 -17.19
CA ARG A 497 -4.99 -26.93 -17.93
C ARG A 497 -3.62 -26.26 -17.93
N SER A 498 -2.99 -26.21 -16.76
CA SER A 498 -1.80 -25.38 -16.51
C SER A 498 -0.52 -26.07 -16.99
N PHE A 499 -0.50 -27.41 -16.96
CA PHE A 499 0.62 -28.24 -17.40
C PHE A 499 0.29 -29.01 -18.70
N ASP A 500 -0.52 -28.43 -19.58
CA ASP A 500 -0.97 -29.03 -20.85
C ASP A 500 0.20 -29.55 -21.71
N ARG A 501 1.31 -28.79 -21.75
CA ARG A 501 2.52 -29.14 -22.50
C ARG A 501 3.21 -30.38 -21.95
N MET A 502 3.24 -30.54 -20.63
CA MET A 502 3.85 -31.70 -19.96
C MET A 502 3.05 -32.96 -20.30
N TRP A 503 1.73 -32.93 -20.12
CA TRP A 503 0.85 -34.06 -20.43
C TRP A 503 0.91 -34.43 -21.91
N SER A 504 0.87 -33.42 -22.79
CA SER A 504 1.01 -33.64 -24.24
C SER A 504 2.35 -34.29 -24.58
N PHE A 505 3.45 -33.82 -24.00
CA PHE A 505 4.77 -34.39 -24.24
C PHE A 505 4.86 -35.85 -23.77
N LEU A 506 4.40 -36.16 -22.56
CA LEU A 506 4.46 -37.51 -21.99
C LEU A 506 3.64 -38.51 -22.82
N ILE A 507 2.40 -38.16 -23.16
CA ILE A 507 1.50 -39.05 -23.92
C ILE A 507 2.02 -39.27 -25.34
N LEU A 508 2.44 -38.20 -26.03
CA LEU A 508 2.93 -38.31 -27.41
C LEU A 508 4.28 -39.04 -27.48
N SER A 509 5.18 -38.78 -26.53
CA SER A 509 6.47 -39.49 -26.45
C SER A 509 6.25 -40.97 -26.14
N LEU A 510 5.33 -41.29 -25.23
CA LEU A 510 4.98 -42.68 -24.92
C LEU A 510 4.42 -43.39 -26.15
N GLN A 511 3.47 -42.78 -26.86
CA GLN A 511 2.92 -43.34 -28.10
C GLN A 511 4.02 -43.58 -29.15
N ALA A 512 4.91 -42.60 -29.36
CA ALA A 512 6.03 -42.74 -30.29
C ALA A 512 6.97 -43.89 -29.89
N MET A 513 7.35 -43.97 -28.61
CA MET A 513 8.22 -45.04 -28.10
C MET A 513 7.59 -46.42 -28.23
N VAL A 514 6.29 -46.55 -27.96
CA VAL A 514 5.56 -47.83 -28.13
C VAL A 514 5.56 -48.26 -29.60
N ILE A 515 5.33 -47.33 -30.53
CA ILE A 515 5.36 -47.63 -31.97
C ILE A 515 6.76 -48.07 -32.42
N VAL A 516 7.81 -47.40 -31.95
CA VAL A 516 9.20 -47.76 -32.29
C VAL A 516 9.59 -49.10 -31.67
N ALA A 517 9.22 -49.33 -30.40
CA ALA A 517 9.50 -50.59 -29.71
C ALA A 517 8.83 -51.80 -30.40
N TRP A 518 7.65 -51.62 -30.99
CA TRP A 518 6.93 -52.69 -31.68
C TRP A 518 7.49 -53.02 -33.08
N ASN A 519 8.33 -52.15 -33.65
CA ASN A 519 8.83 -52.27 -35.02
C ASN A 519 10.35 -52.53 -35.14
N GLY A 520 11.01 -53.00 -34.06
CA GLY A 520 12.44 -53.34 -34.07
C GLY A 520 13.26 -52.69 -32.96
N GLY A 521 12.72 -51.65 -32.31
CA GLY A 521 13.24 -51.11 -31.06
C GLY A 521 14.56 -50.32 -31.17
N THR A 522 15.16 -50.19 -32.35
CA THR A 522 16.35 -49.34 -32.53
C THR A 522 15.95 -47.92 -32.94
N PRO A 523 16.67 -46.87 -32.48
CA PRO A 523 16.35 -45.49 -32.85
C PRO A 523 16.44 -45.21 -34.37
N GLY A 524 17.18 -46.03 -35.12
CA GLY A 524 17.32 -45.92 -36.57
C GLY A 524 16.08 -46.36 -37.35
N ASP A 525 15.23 -47.20 -36.75
CA ASP A 525 14.02 -47.75 -37.39
C ASP A 525 12.97 -46.67 -37.70
N ILE A 526 13.08 -45.49 -37.08
CA ILE A 526 12.20 -44.32 -37.33
C ILE A 526 12.36 -43.78 -38.76
N PHE A 527 13.50 -44.01 -39.41
CA PHE A 527 13.77 -43.55 -40.77
C PHE A 527 13.21 -44.49 -41.85
N ASP A 528 12.71 -45.67 -41.49
CA ASP A 528 11.96 -46.51 -42.42
C ASP A 528 10.60 -45.86 -42.72
N ALA A 529 10.24 -45.78 -44.00
CA ALA A 529 9.02 -45.12 -44.47
C ALA A 529 7.74 -45.71 -43.83
N GLY A 530 7.73 -47.02 -43.56
CA GLY A 530 6.62 -47.70 -42.91
C GLY A 530 6.45 -47.28 -41.44
N VAL A 531 7.54 -47.32 -40.67
CA VAL A 531 7.56 -46.95 -39.26
C VAL A 531 7.37 -45.44 -39.08
N PHE A 532 7.97 -44.62 -39.93
CA PHE A 532 7.80 -43.17 -39.95
C PHE A 532 6.32 -42.77 -40.07
N LYS A 533 5.59 -43.39 -41.02
CA LYS A 533 4.15 -43.17 -41.19
C LYS A 533 3.36 -43.57 -39.95
N GLN A 534 3.71 -44.67 -39.29
CA GLN A 534 3.06 -45.07 -38.03
C GLN A 534 3.35 -44.06 -36.92
N VAL A 535 4.60 -43.60 -36.77
CA VAL A 535 4.98 -42.58 -35.79
C VAL A 535 4.24 -41.26 -36.03
N LEU A 536 4.00 -40.86 -37.29
CA LEU A 536 3.21 -39.66 -37.59
C LEU A 536 1.76 -39.74 -37.06
N SER A 537 1.23 -40.90 -36.66
CA SER A 537 -0.09 -41.01 -36.00
C SER A 537 -0.18 -40.25 -34.67
N ILE A 538 0.96 -39.89 -34.05
CA ILE A 538 0.98 -39.04 -32.84
C ILE A 538 0.26 -37.71 -33.05
N PHE A 539 0.21 -37.18 -34.28
CA PHE A 539 -0.46 -35.92 -34.57
C PHE A 539 -1.99 -36.02 -34.44
N ILE A 540 -2.56 -37.21 -34.65
CA ILE A 540 -3.98 -37.47 -34.38
C ILE A 540 -4.25 -37.34 -32.88
N THR A 541 -3.45 -38.01 -32.05
CA THR A 541 -3.54 -37.91 -30.59
C THR A 541 -3.30 -36.49 -30.11
N ALA A 542 -2.35 -35.76 -30.72
CA ALA A 542 -2.09 -34.36 -30.41
C ALA A 542 -3.31 -33.46 -30.69
N ALA A 543 -4.04 -33.70 -31.78
CA ALA A 543 -5.27 -32.96 -32.11
C ALA A 543 -6.38 -33.25 -31.10
N VAL A 544 -6.55 -34.50 -30.66
CA VAL A 544 -7.52 -34.88 -29.62
C VAL A 544 -7.18 -34.18 -28.29
N MET A 545 -5.91 -34.20 -27.88
CA MET A 545 -5.45 -33.50 -26.69
C MET A 545 -5.67 -31.98 -26.78
N LYS A 546 -5.44 -31.37 -27.96
CA LYS A 546 -5.71 -29.95 -28.21
C LYS A 546 -7.19 -29.61 -28.15
N MET A 547 -8.07 -30.48 -28.64
CA MET A 547 -9.52 -30.32 -28.50
C MET A 547 -9.93 -30.41 -27.02
N GLY A 548 -9.43 -31.40 -26.28
CA GLY A 548 -9.65 -31.52 -24.83
C GLY A 548 -9.22 -30.27 -24.06
N GLN A 549 -8.06 -29.70 -24.40
CA GLN A 549 -7.59 -28.44 -23.85
C GLN A 549 -8.56 -27.28 -24.15
N ALA A 550 -9.06 -27.16 -25.38
CA ALA A 550 -9.99 -26.11 -25.76
C ALA A 550 -11.34 -26.23 -25.01
N ILE A 551 -11.84 -27.46 -24.82
CA ILE A 551 -13.04 -27.72 -24.01
C ILE A 551 -12.80 -27.29 -22.56
N LEU A 552 -11.69 -27.70 -21.98
CA LEU A 552 -11.34 -27.41 -20.60
C LEU A 552 -11.09 -25.90 -20.37
N ASP A 553 -10.55 -25.20 -21.37
CA ASP A 553 -10.45 -23.74 -21.38
C ASP A 553 -11.83 -23.06 -21.28
N ILE A 554 -12.83 -23.56 -22.00
CA ILE A 554 -14.20 -23.02 -21.98
C ILE A 554 -14.90 -23.35 -20.66
N VAL A 555 -14.81 -24.59 -20.19
CA VAL A 555 -15.46 -25.05 -18.96
C VAL A 555 -14.93 -24.29 -17.74
N LEU A 556 -13.61 -24.22 -17.58
CA LEU A 556 -13.00 -23.54 -16.43
C LEU A 556 -13.13 -22.01 -16.49
N SER A 557 -13.28 -21.44 -17.69
CA SER A 557 -13.49 -20.00 -17.87
C SER A 557 -14.97 -19.59 -17.94
N TRP A 558 -15.90 -20.53 -17.78
CA TRP A 558 -17.32 -20.30 -18.01
C TRP A 558 -17.90 -19.18 -17.13
N LYS A 559 -17.52 -19.14 -15.85
CA LYS A 559 -17.96 -18.07 -14.92
C LYS A 559 -17.35 -16.71 -15.28
N ALA A 560 -16.14 -16.67 -15.83
CA ALA A 560 -15.47 -15.44 -16.27
C ALA A 560 -16.01 -14.86 -17.59
N ARG A 561 -16.93 -15.55 -18.28
CA ARG A 561 -17.46 -15.07 -19.58
C ARG A 561 -18.11 -13.69 -19.51
N ARG A 562 -18.62 -13.26 -18.36
CA ARG A 562 -19.27 -11.94 -18.21
C ARG A 562 -18.25 -10.79 -18.23
N SER A 563 -17.03 -11.00 -17.74
CA SER A 563 -15.98 -9.98 -17.68
C SER A 563 -15.00 -10.02 -18.87
N MET A 564 -15.01 -11.08 -19.67
CA MET A 564 -14.13 -11.23 -20.84
C MET A 564 -14.55 -10.36 -22.04
N SER A 565 -13.56 -9.79 -22.73
CA SER A 565 -13.77 -9.07 -24.00
C SER A 565 -14.22 -10.02 -25.12
N LEU A 566 -14.93 -9.48 -26.12
CA LEU A 566 -15.45 -10.25 -27.26
C LEU A 566 -14.33 -10.98 -28.01
N ALA A 567 -13.16 -10.35 -28.18
CA ALA A 567 -12.01 -10.95 -28.85
C ALA A 567 -11.45 -12.19 -28.11
N VAL A 568 -11.60 -12.27 -26.78
CA VAL A 568 -11.18 -13.45 -26.01
C VAL A 568 -12.20 -14.57 -26.14
N LYS A 569 -13.50 -14.25 -26.08
CA LYS A 569 -14.59 -15.22 -26.28
C LYS A 569 -14.48 -15.89 -27.66
N LEU A 570 -14.30 -15.09 -28.70
CA LEU A 570 -14.17 -15.57 -30.07
C LEU A 570 -12.97 -16.51 -30.22
N ARG A 571 -11.85 -16.21 -29.56
CA ARG A 571 -10.66 -17.06 -29.58
C ARG A 571 -10.92 -18.45 -29.00
N TYR A 572 -11.66 -18.57 -27.89
CA TYR A 572 -11.97 -19.87 -27.31
C TYR A 572 -12.87 -20.71 -28.23
N ILE A 573 -13.90 -20.09 -28.82
CA ILE A 573 -14.80 -20.78 -29.76
C ILE A 573 -14.03 -21.26 -30.98
N LEU A 574 -13.21 -20.40 -31.59
CA LEU A 574 -12.43 -20.78 -32.78
C LEU A 574 -11.39 -21.84 -32.50
N LYS A 575 -10.76 -21.85 -31.30
CA LYS A 575 -9.85 -22.94 -30.90
C LYS A 575 -10.56 -24.27 -30.78
N LEU A 576 -11.78 -24.29 -30.24
CA LEU A 576 -12.60 -25.50 -30.18
C LEU A 576 -12.97 -26.00 -31.58
N LEU A 577 -13.46 -25.11 -32.44
CA LEU A 577 -13.83 -25.45 -33.83
C LEU A 577 -12.62 -25.95 -34.62
N SER A 578 -11.47 -25.29 -34.49
CA SER A 578 -10.22 -25.71 -35.15
C SER A 578 -9.74 -27.06 -34.62
N GLY A 579 -9.80 -27.29 -33.30
CA GLY A 579 -9.47 -28.59 -32.71
C GLY A 579 -10.37 -29.71 -33.23
N ALA A 580 -11.69 -29.49 -33.25
CA ALA A 580 -12.66 -30.44 -33.78
C ALA A 580 -12.41 -30.76 -35.27
N ALA A 581 -12.11 -29.74 -36.08
CA ALA A 581 -11.76 -29.94 -37.49
C ALA A 581 -10.53 -30.83 -37.67
N TRP A 582 -9.45 -30.61 -36.91
CA TRP A 582 -8.24 -31.43 -37.00
C TRP A 582 -8.40 -32.86 -36.48
N VAL A 583 -9.25 -33.06 -35.47
CA VAL A 583 -9.64 -34.40 -34.97
C VAL A 583 -10.35 -35.22 -36.06
N VAL A 584 -10.99 -34.58 -37.04
CA VAL A 584 -11.62 -35.26 -38.18
C VAL A 584 -10.65 -35.38 -39.37
N ILE A 585 -9.98 -34.28 -39.73
CA ILE A 585 -9.11 -34.21 -40.93
C ILE A 585 -7.92 -35.17 -40.82
N LEU A 586 -7.23 -35.23 -39.68
CA LEU A 586 -6.02 -36.06 -39.55
C LEU A 586 -6.31 -37.57 -39.63
N PRO A 587 -7.32 -38.14 -38.94
CA PRO A 587 -7.68 -39.53 -39.12
C PRO A 587 -8.17 -39.87 -40.53
N VAL A 588 -8.98 -39.02 -41.15
CA VAL A 588 -9.51 -39.25 -42.51
C VAL A 588 -8.37 -39.27 -43.53
N THR A 589 -7.46 -38.31 -43.47
CA THR A 589 -6.29 -38.25 -44.36
C THR A 589 -5.30 -39.38 -44.07
N TYR A 590 -5.14 -39.80 -42.82
CA TYR A 590 -4.34 -40.97 -42.46
C TYR A 590 -4.93 -42.27 -43.03
N ALA A 591 -6.23 -42.50 -42.84
CA ALA A 591 -6.95 -43.66 -43.34
C ALA A 591 -6.94 -43.74 -44.88
N TYR A 592 -7.05 -42.59 -45.55
CA TYR A 592 -6.96 -42.48 -47.01
C TYR A 592 -5.62 -43.02 -47.55
N THR A 593 -4.52 -42.81 -46.82
CA THR A 593 -3.19 -43.29 -47.21
C THR A 593 -2.90 -44.75 -46.87
N SER A 594 -3.81 -45.49 -46.22
CA SER A 594 -3.54 -46.87 -45.76
C SER A 594 -3.52 -47.89 -46.89
N ASP A 595 -2.52 -48.77 -46.92
CA ASP A 595 -2.31 -49.75 -48.01
C ASP A 595 -3.23 -50.98 -47.91
N ASN A 596 -3.69 -51.34 -46.70
CA ASN A 596 -4.64 -52.43 -46.42
C ASN A 596 -5.93 -51.89 -45.75
N PRO A 597 -6.98 -51.50 -46.50
CA PRO A 597 -8.19 -50.93 -45.90
C PRO A 597 -9.07 -52.02 -45.26
N THR A 598 -9.17 -52.04 -43.93
CA THR A 598 -10.18 -52.84 -43.20
C THR A 598 -11.33 -51.93 -42.70
N GLY A 599 -12.57 -52.43 -42.77
CA GLY A 599 -13.77 -51.76 -42.23
C GLY A 599 -14.02 -50.34 -42.76
N LEU A 600 -14.07 -49.36 -41.85
CA LEU A 600 -14.34 -47.93 -42.12
C LEU A 600 -13.38 -47.29 -43.14
N ASN A 601 -12.14 -47.80 -43.25
CA ASN A 601 -11.17 -47.30 -44.22
C ASN A 601 -11.60 -47.57 -45.68
N ARG A 602 -12.38 -48.63 -45.91
CA ARG A 602 -12.93 -48.97 -47.24
C ARG A 602 -14.05 -48.00 -47.66
N THR A 603 -14.88 -47.58 -46.70
CA THR A 603 -15.96 -46.60 -46.91
C THR A 603 -15.39 -45.22 -47.23
N ILE A 604 -14.33 -44.79 -46.53
CA ILE A 604 -13.65 -43.51 -46.79
C ILE A 604 -12.99 -43.50 -48.17
N LYS A 605 -12.30 -44.58 -48.56
CA LYS A 605 -11.74 -44.72 -49.91
C LYS A 605 -12.83 -44.69 -51.00
N SER A 606 -13.99 -45.30 -50.74
CA SER A 606 -15.11 -45.27 -51.69
C SER A 606 -15.72 -43.87 -51.91
N TRP A 607 -15.60 -42.97 -50.92
CA TRP A 607 -16.10 -41.60 -51.02
C TRP A 607 -15.10 -40.62 -51.63
N PHE A 608 -13.79 -40.85 -51.47
CA PHE A 608 -12.75 -39.90 -51.87
C PHE A 608 -11.83 -40.37 -53.01
N GLY A 609 -11.96 -41.62 -53.49
CA GLY A 609 -11.22 -42.16 -54.63
C GLY A 609 -9.97 -42.98 -54.26
N ASP A 610 -9.43 -43.76 -55.21
CA ASP A 610 -8.26 -44.62 -55.01
C ASP A 610 -6.94 -43.83 -55.16
N GLY A 611 -6.47 -43.23 -54.07
CA GLY A 611 -5.21 -42.49 -54.00
C GLY A 611 -3.96 -43.36 -53.84
N ARG A 612 -3.78 -44.41 -54.66
CA ARG A 612 -2.68 -45.39 -54.54
C ARG A 612 -1.25 -44.80 -54.60
N ASN A 613 -1.07 -43.53 -54.96
CA ASN A 613 0.24 -42.88 -55.13
C ASN A 613 0.39 -41.50 -54.45
N GLN A 614 -0.39 -41.14 -53.43
CA GLN A 614 -0.23 -39.84 -52.73
C GLN A 614 0.03 -39.95 -51.22
N PRO A 615 1.24 -40.36 -50.79
CA PRO A 615 1.72 -40.18 -49.40
C PRO A 615 1.73 -38.70 -48.96
N SER A 616 1.63 -37.77 -49.91
CA SER A 616 1.72 -36.34 -49.71
C SER A 616 0.54 -35.72 -48.96
N LEU A 617 -0.68 -36.27 -49.02
CA LEU A 617 -1.86 -35.59 -48.44
C LEU A 617 -1.87 -35.58 -46.90
N TYR A 618 -1.54 -36.71 -46.27
CA TYR A 618 -1.45 -36.77 -44.80
C TYR A 618 -0.26 -35.95 -44.30
N ILE A 619 0.90 -36.05 -44.96
CA ILE A 619 2.09 -35.28 -44.61
C ILE A 619 1.81 -33.77 -44.78
N LEU A 620 1.15 -33.37 -45.85
CA LEU A 620 0.72 -31.98 -46.07
C LEU A 620 -0.25 -31.51 -44.98
N ALA A 621 -1.23 -32.34 -44.59
CA ALA A 621 -2.15 -32.04 -43.49
C ALA A 621 -1.41 -31.86 -42.15
N VAL A 622 -0.40 -32.70 -41.88
CA VAL A 622 0.46 -32.58 -40.69
C VAL A 622 1.30 -31.30 -40.73
N VAL A 623 1.89 -30.95 -41.88
CA VAL A 623 2.65 -29.70 -42.05
C VAL A 623 1.76 -28.48 -41.82
N ILE A 624 0.55 -28.48 -42.37
CA ILE A 624 -0.43 -27.39 -42.16
C ILE A 624 -0.84 -27.32 -40.69
N TYR A 625 -1.11 -28.46 -40.04
CA TYR A 625 -1.44 -28.55 -38.62
C TYR A 625 -0.32 -27.99 -37.72
N LEU A 626 0.94 -28.26 -38.07
CA LEU A 626 2.12 -27.79 -37.33
C LEU A 626 2.51 -26.34 -37.63
N SER A 627 2.09 -25.79 -38.77
CA SER A 627 2.49 -24.45 -39.22
C SER A 627 2.34 -23.34 -38.16
N PRO A 628 1.28 -23.28 -37.32
CA PRO A 628 1.17 -22.22 -36.30
C PRO A 628 2.17 -22.40 -35.15
N ASN A 629 2.50 -23.66 -34.81
CA ASN A 629 3.48 -24.00 -33.78
C ASN A 629 4.91 -23.77 -34.30
N MET A 630 5.17 -24.11 -35.57
CA MET A 630 6.44 -23.82 -36.24
C MET A 630 6.68 -22.30 -36.29
N LEU A 631 5.67 -21.52 -36.69
CA LEU A 631 5.75 -20.06 -36.67
C LEU A 631 6.02 -19.53 -35.26
N ALA A 632 5.34 -20.06 -34.24
CA ALA A 632 5.58 -19.68 -32.85
C ALA A 632 7.01 -20.02 -32.38
N ALA A 633 7.55 -21.17 -32.79
CA ALA A 633 8.92 -21.59 -32.49
C ALA A 633 9.96 -20.71 -33.22
N THR A 634 9.74 -20.37 -34.48
CA THR A 634 10.59 -19.44 -35.24
C THR A 634 10.58 -18.06 -34.59
N LEU A 635 9.41 -17.52 -34.22
CA LEU A 635 9.30 -16.24 -33.51
C LEU A 635 9.90 -16.28 -32.10
N PHE A 636 9.97 -17.46 -31.48
CA PHE A 636 10.66 -17.66 -30.21
C PHE A 636 12.19 -17.58 -30.37
N ILE A 637 12.73 -18.20 -31.42
CA ILE A 637 14.17 -18.19 -31.74
C ILE A 637 14.64 -16.80 -32.18
N PHE A 638 13.79 -16.03 -32.87
CA PHE A 638 14.10 -14.68 -33.36
C PHE A 638 13.35 -13.59 -32.58
N PRO A 639 13.81 -13.21 -31.37
CA PRO A 639 13.13 -12.23 -30.51
C PRO A 639 13.06 -10.82 -31.12
N VAL A 640 13.98 -10.47 -32.01
CA VAL A 640 13.97 -9.18 -32.75
C VAL A 640 12.76 -9.12 -33.69
N LEU A 641 12.55 -10.16 -34.49
CA LEU A 641 11.41 -10.29 -35.39
C LEU A 641 10.09 -10.30 -34.61
N ARG A 642 10.05 -11.03 -33.49
CA ARG A 642 8.91 -11.05 -32.58
C ARG A 642 8.59 -9.67 -32.02
N ARG A 643 9.57 -8.92 -31.53
CA ARG A 643 9.38 -7.55 -31.01
C ARG A 643 8.87 -6.60 -32.10
N PHE A 644 9.35 -6.75 -33.32
CA PHE A 644 8.87 -5.98 -34.47
C PHE A 644 7.40 -6.27 -34.78
N LEU A 645 7.02 -7.56 -34.84
CA LEU A 645 5.63 -7.97 -35.09
C LEU A 645 4.67 -7.58 -33.96
N GLU A 646 5.10 -7.69 -32.69
CA GLU A 646 4.28 -7.29 -31.53
C GLU A 646 4.07 -5.76 -31.41
N LYS A 647 5.01 -4.97 -31.94
CA LYS A 647 4.90 -3.50 -32.02
C LYS A 647 4.14 -3.02 -33.25
N SER A 648 3.97 -3.88 -34.26
CA SER A 648 3.26 -3.52 -35.49
C SER A 648 1.77 -3.29 -35.23
N ASN A 649 1.23 -2.22 -35.79
CA ASN A 649 -0.20 -1.89 -35.75
C ASN A 649 -0.97 -2.42 -36.97
N LEU A 650 -0.32 -3.18 -37.86
CA LEU A 650 -0.98 -3.79 -39.01
C LEU A 650 -2.02 -4.81 -38.55
N LYS A 651 -3.27 -4.67 -39.03
CA LYS A 651 -4.40 -5.51 -38.61
C LYS A 651 -4.16 -7.00 -38.87
N VAL A 652 -3.51 -7.35 -39.97
CA VAL A 652 -3.18 -8.74 -40.34
C VAL A 652 -2.17 -9.34 -39.36
N VAL A 653 -1.10 -8.60 -39.03
CA VAL A 653 -0.11 -9.02 -38.03
C VAL A 653 -0.75 -9.16 -36.65
N ALA A 654 -1.61 -8.21 -36.27
CA ALA A 654 -2.34 -8.28 -35.02
C ALA A 654 -3.26 -9.51 -34.93
N LEU A 655 -3.87 -9.94 -36.04
CA LEU A 655 -4.70 -11.15 -36.12
C LEU A 655 -3.87 -12.42 -35.99
N ILE A 656 -2.76 -12.52 -36.73
CA ILE A 656 -1.82 -13.66 -36.65
C ILE A 656 -1.27 -13.81 -35.23
N MET A 657 -0.85 -12.70 -34.62
CA MET A 657 -0.35 -12.66 -33.25
C MET A 657 -1.46 -12.94 -32.22
N TRP A 658 -2.70 -12.57 -32.53
CA TRP A 658 -3.87 -12.93 -31.72
C TRP A 658 -4.17 -14.43 -31.77
N TRP A 659 -3.87 -15.13 -32.86
CA TRP A 659 -4.04 -16.58 -32.97
C TRP A 659 -2.87 -17.38 -32.38
N SER A 660 -1.64 -17.00 -32.71
CA SER A 660 -0.42 -17.82 -32.50
C SER A 660 0.12 -17.80 -31.06
N GLN A 661 -0.06 -16.72 -30.28
CA GLN A 661 0.69 -16.58 -29.03
C GLN A 661 -0.12 -16.84 -27.73
N PRO A 662 0.37 -17.73 -26.84
CA PRO A 662 0.02 -17.68 -25.42
C PRO A 662 0.71 -16.46 -24.79
N ARG A 663 -0.08 -15.52 -24.25
CA ARG A 663 0.47 -14.35 -23.54
C ARG A 663 1.10 -14.81 -22.22
N LEU A 664 2.40 -15.06 -22.23
CA LEU A 664 3.19 -15.34 -21.02
C LEU A 664 3.36 -14.08 -20.15
N PHE A 665 3.29 -12.89 -20.75
CA PHE A 665 3.42 -11.60 -20.06
C PHE A 665 2.20 -10.70 -20.31
N VAL A 666 1.85 -9.90 -19.29
CA VAL A 666 0.82 -8.87 -19.38
C VAL A 666 1.46 -7.58 -19.92
N GLY A 667 1.41 -7.38 -21.25
CA GLY A 667 1.91 -6.16 -21.91
C GLY A 667 2.47 -6.43 -23.31
N ARG A 668 2.37 -5.46 -24.23
CA ARG A 668 2.99 -5.55 -25.57
C ARG A 668 4.49 -5.26 -25.46
N GLY A 669 5.34 -6.14 -26.01
CA GLY A 669 6.79 -5.93 -26.06
C GLY A 669 7.52 -6.03 -24.71
N MET A 670 6.85 -6.51 -23.66
CA MET A 670 7.47 -6.79 -22.37
C MET A 670 8.07 -8.20 -22.39
N HIS A 671 9.35 -8.30 -22.74
CA HIS A 671 10.10 -9.56 -22.69
C HIS A 671 11.31 -9.40 -21.76
N GLU A 672 11.52 -10.38 -20.88
CA GLU A 672 12.82 -10.58 -20.21
C GLU A 672 13.89 -11.02 -21.22
N GLY A 673 15.17 -11.07 -20.80
CA GLY A 673 16.28 -11.47 -21.66
C GLY A 673 16.08 -12.86 -22.29
N ALA A 674 16.60 -13.06 -23.51
CA ALA A 674 16.44 -14.29 -24.31
C ALA A 674 16.85 -15.56 -23.54
N PHE A 675 17.85 -15.45 -22.65
CA PHE A 675 18.31 -16.52 -21.80
C PHE A 675 17.32 -16.94 -20.69
N SER A 676 16.62 -15.97 -20.08
CA SER A 676 15.55 -16.26 -19.10
C SER A 676 14.37 -16.93 -19.77
N LEU A 677 14.03 -16.47 -20.98
CA LEU A 677 12.96 -17.04 -21.78
C LEU A 677 13.28 -18.47 -22.24
N PHE A 678 14.54 -18.73 -22.65
CA PHE A 678 15.02 -20.07 -23.00
C PHE A 678 14.97 -21.03 -21.80
N LYS A 679 15.39 -20.59 -20.61
CA LYS A 679 15.28 -21.39 -19.37
C LYS A 679 13.84 -21.77 -19.04
N TYR A 680 12.87 -20.90 -19.32
CA TYR A 680 11.46 -21.13 -19.02
C TYR A 680 10.78 -22.08 -20.03
N VAL A 681 11.25 -22.10 -21.28
CA VAL A 681 10.63 -22.88 -22.37
C VAL A 681 11.28 -24.24 -22.58
N CYS A 682 12.57 -24.39 -22.29
CA CYS A 682 13.28 -25.66 -22.45
C CYS A 682 12.99 -26.58 -21.24
N PRO A 683 12.30 -27.72 -21.38
CA PRO A 683 11.93 -28.59 -20.26
C PRO A 683 13.14 -29.28 -19.59
N SER A 684 14.31 -29.19 -20.21
CA SER A 684 15.50 -29.98 -19.88
C SER A 684 15.97 -29.84 -18.43
N LYS A 685 15.70 -28.70 -17.77
CA LYS A 685 16.10 -28.53 -16.36
C LYS A 685 15.16 -29.19 -15.36
N HIS A 686 13.86 -29.26 -15.63
CA HIS A 686 12.93 -29.95 -14.73
C HIS A 686 12.92 -31.47 -14.96
N LEU A 687 13.17 -31.92 -16.20
CA LEU A 687 13.30 -33.34 -16.49
C LEU A 687 14.59 -33.94 -15.90
N LEU A 688 15.73 -33.23 -15.95
CA LEU A 688 16.95 -33.67 -15.27
C LEU A 688 16.81 -33.69 -13.75
N PHE A 689 16.00 -32.80 -13.15
CA PHE A 689 15.77 -32.81 -11.71
C PHE A 689 14.89 -34.00 -11.28
N PHE A 690 13.88 -34.34 -12.09
CA PHE A 690 13.03 -35.52 -11.84
C PHE A 690 13.77 -36.85 -12.11
N MET A 691 14.63 -36.91 -13.12
CA MET A 691 15.47 -38.10 -13.37
C MET A 691 16.61 -38.24 -12.35
N ASN A 692 17.20 -37.13 -11.86
CA ASN A 692 18.21 -37.20 -10.79
C ASN A 692 17.63 -37.59 -9.43
N CYS A 693 16.37 -37.27 -9.12
CA CYS A 693 15.74 -37.70 -7.88
C CYS A 693 15.38 -39.20 -7.83
N HIS A 694 15.44 -39.91 -8.97
CA HIS A 694 15.17 -41.36 -9.01
C HIS A 694 16.43 -42.23 -9.15
N CYS A 695 17.61 -41.63 -9.34
CA CYS A 695 18.89 -42.36 -9.42
C CYS A 695 19.75 -42.25 -8.14
N THR A 696 19.27 -41.61 -7.07
CA THR A 696 19.96 -41.53 -5.76
C THR A 696 19.12 -42.10 -4.62
N GLY A 697 18.39 -43.18 -4.89
CA GLY A 697 17.67 -43.97 -3.90
C GLY A 697 18.05 -45.44 -4.01
N SER A 698 19.32 -45.75 -3.76
CA SER A 698 19.80 -47.10 -3.43
C SER A 698 20.91 -46.94 -2.39
N PHE A 699 20.62 -47.52 -1.22
CA PHE A 699 21.24 -47.40 0.10
C PHE A 699 20.78 -46.21 0.97
#